data_AF-A0A1F2S219-F1
#
_entry.id   AF-A0A1F2S219-F1
#
_cell.length_a   1.000
_cell.length_b   1.000
_cell.length_c   1.000
_cell.angle_alpha   90.00
_cell.angle_beta   90.00
_cell.angle_gamma   90.00
#
_symmetry.space_group_name_H-M   'P 1'
#
loop_
_entity.id
_entity.type
_entity.pdbx_description
1 polymer ?
#
loop_
_entity_poly.entity_id
_entity_poly.type
_entity_poly.pdbx_seq_one_letter_code
_entity_poly.pdbx_strand_id
1 'polypeptide(L)'
;MIIRSIVGPVTAVAVVSAAVSLQALNVPTHRLLNRAAAGEGTFDAYTDTFDKYLRESLGLKAGREVVLGNLALSPTDLLAEGGAREDDGPRLSTKARVYRHFHNPLLPWDEAGLRSRYPFHPLAHQYTSSVRWMQATEQALDDGGAAGGEWAWHNARRLYFLSLTTEDPREREAKTAGLFRALGHLMHVVVDASVPEHVRNDPHPFGTFSREVLRARTAGNYEYWISDQQARLGDTAFRARYLSRPIGPGVGMPGLLPPQGEAVAKLPIARLLDTDRYQMDGADPNVTLNQPIGIAEFANANFFSEDTLSGVDTQDRRLPFPRRDELIQRSDLAPMSPRIRAYYQKPSGQGLATRFALAACRLDGRAAVLPPYPCVDEAVWDETASHMLPRAVGYARGVLDYFFRGSLAVSSVTWNASGVLVEVQNTSTEEMEGTFEIWARHDPDTPRERRTRLAVLGDGEPVRLRPGDSRAFEGIRIPAPAIPAARHMLVFTGRLGLEEDAVIGRAFTVARVEVRQRTYDAETVPFCTPVAASGASSSGRTTFELRRESLTCGWRIATHRVTGTLATNMPLDPATGRPEPIISRVEARWVGSATPAPLALDGRPVAGVWQRQGSEPDPTTFEIVDPTERGPFVDLYLFVSYEGGRGEVARMARFGTASVAHAKAMIIDNRVPSAPRYLVTSSRSAAGMLWYDWATGFEALSHNAVAVPTDTFTARRFGTSDIEEGVFTNQFVYLETAIDDFEEFTSGAAAESLFKAIPLRSPHPSGPHYGWTAEIRRAYRPMEQEFRRIFVDADPEPFHVRLTGQESGAAGTR
;
A
#
# COMPACT_ATOMS: atom_id res chain seq x y z
N MET A 1 45.39 -17.85 -49.44
CA MET A 1 45.21 -17.43 -50.85
C MET A 1 44.88 -15.95 -50.84
N ILE A 2 45.68 -15.15 -51.55
CA ILE A 2 45.65 -13.69 -51.61
C ILE A 2 44.44 -13.24 -52.43
N ILE A 3 43.59 -12.33 -51.91
CA ILE A 3 42.86 -11.36 -52.74
C ILE A 3 42.86 -10.01 -52.05
N ARG A 4 43.62 -9.08 -52.64
CA ARG A 4 43.51 -7.62 -52.50
C ARG A 4 42.46 -7.12 -53.50
N SER A 5 41.79 -6.04 -53.10
CA SER A 5 41.11 -5.01 -53.93
C SER A 5 39.71 -5.34 -54.46
N ILE A 6 38.67 -4.70 -53.90
CA ILE A 6 37.95 -3.58 -54.55
C ILE A 6 37.56 -2.57 -53.46
N VAL A 7 38.17 -1.38 -53.52
CA VAL A 7 37.72 -0.17 -52.81
C VAL A 7 37.03 0.71 -53.85
N GLY A 8 35.80 1.13 -53.56
CA GLY A 8 35.04 2.12 -54.31
C GLY A 8 33.85 2.59 -53.47
N PRO A 9 33.70 3.90 -53.18
CA PRO A 9 32.80 4.39 -52.16
C PRO A 9 31.40 4.60 -52.74
N VAL A 10 30.39 3.97 -52.14
CA VAL A 10 29.00 4.43 -52.24
C VAL A 10 28.52 4.73 -50.84
N THR A 11 28.62 6.00 -50.52
CA THR A 11 27.95 6.71 -49.45
C THR A 11 26.44 6.48 -49.58
N ALA A 12 25.94 5.48 -48.87
CA ALA A 12 24.55 5.38 -48.48
C ALA A 12 24.54 4.99 -47.00
N VAL A 13 24.77 5.98 -46.15
CA VAL A 13 24.50 5.86 -44.72
C VAL A 13 22.98 5.80 -44.57
N ALA A 14 22.42 4.62 -44.74
CA ALA A 14 21.15 4.30 -44.12
C ALA A 14 21.43 4.20 -42.62
N VAL A 15 21.18 5.30 -41.89
CA VAL A 15 21.05 5.26 -40.43
C VAL A 15 19.82 4.40 -40.13
N VAL A 16 20.02 3.08 -40.13
CA VAL A 16 19.07 2.16 -39.53
C VAL A 16 19.41 2.19 -38.04
N SER A 17 18.61 2.91 -37.28
CA SER A 17 18.56 2.88 -35.81
C SER A 17 18.06 1.51 -35.31
N ALA A 18 18.78 0.44 -35.65
CA ALA A 18 18.55 -0.89 -35.11
C ALA A 18 19.36 -1.03 -33.82
N ALA A 19 18.65 -1.15 -32.70
CA ALA A 19 19.21 -1.29 -31.36
C ALA A 19 20.01 -2.61 -31.23
N VAL A 20 21.32 -2.51 -31.04
CA VAL A 20 22.22 -3.67 -30.81
C VAL A 20 22.30 -3.95 -29.31
N SER A 21 21.95 -5.15 -28.84
CA SER A 21 21.97 -5.56 -27.42
C SER A 21 23.32 -6.07 -26.91
N LEU A 22 23.62 -5.67 -25.66
CA LEU A 22 24.72 -6.08 -24.78
C LEU A 22 24.11 -6.65 -23.47
N GLN A 23 22.95 -7.29 -23.60
CA GLN A 23 22.19 -7.82 -22.47
C GLN A 23 22.93 -8.98 -21.80
N ALA A 24 22.51 -9.26 -20.56
CA ALA A 24 22.74 -10.52 -19.88
C ALA A 24 21.65 -11.54 -20.24
N LEU A 25 21.28 -12.44 -19.31
CA LEU A 25 20.14 -13.34 -19.51
C LEU A 25 18.96 -12.55 -20.10
N ASN A 26 18.31 -13.02 -21.17
CA ASN A 26 17.32 -12.15 -21.79
C ASN A 26 16.16 -11.85 -20.84
N VAL A 27 15.51 -10.70 -21.04
CA VAL A 27 14.39 -10.16 -20.24
C VAL A 27 13.40 -11.22 -19.68
N PRO A 28 12.91 -12.21 -20.45
CA PRO A 28 12.01 -13.24 -19.92
C PRO A 28 12.64 -14.09 -18.79
N THR A 29 13.94 -14.35 -18.88
CA THR A 29 14.69 -15.13 -17.90
C THR A 29 14.91 -14.33 -16.62
N HIS A 30 15.27 -13.05 -16.69
CA HIS A 30 15.36 -12.18 -15.50
C HIS A 30 14.05 -12.10 -14.73
N ARG A 31 12.93 -11.92 -15.44
CA ARG A 31 11.59 -11.95 -14.84
C ARG A 31 11.37 -13.27 -14.08
N LEU A 32 11.69 -14.39 -14.71
CA LEU A 32 11.49 -15.72 -14.12
C LEU A 32 12.35 -15.94 -12.87
N LEU A 33 13.63 -15.54 -12.92
CA LEU A 33 14.57 -15.69 -11.81
C LEU A 33 14.19 -14.80 -10.61
N ASN A 34 13.80 -13.55 -10.85
CA ASN A 34 13.34 -12.66 -9.79
C ASN A 34 12.06 -13.18 -9.13
N ARG A 35 11.11 -13.71 -9.92
CA ARG A 35 9.92 -14.41 -9.40
C ARG A 35 10.31 -15.62 -8.54
N ALA A 36 11.22 -16.46 -9.03
CA ALA A 36 11.70 -17.63 -8.30
C ALA A 36 12.35 -17.24 -6.95
N ALA A 37 13.13 -16.16 -6.93
CA ALA A 37 13.79 -15.64 -5.74
C ALA A 37 12.79 -15.06 -4.72
N ALA A 38 11.67 -14.49 -5.18
CA ALA A 38 10.52 -14.11 -4.35
C ALA A 38 9.67 -15.31 -3.86
N GLY A 39 10.08 -16.54 -4.20
CA GLY A 39 9.45 -17.78 -3.75
C GLY A 39 8.35 -18.31 -4.69
N GLU A 40 8.19 -17.76 -5.90
CA GLU A 40 7.20 -18.25 -6.86
C GLU A 40 7.65 -19.59 -7.47
N GLY A 41 6.86 -20.65 -7.29
CA GLY A 41 7.08 -21.95 -7.92
C GLY A 41 8.28 -22.75 -7.38
N THR A 42 8.86 -22.36 -6.23
CA THR A 42 9.93 -23.09 -5.55
C THR A 42 9.35 -23.95 -4.40
N PHE A 43 9.89 -25.16 -4.20
CA PHE A 43 9.29 -26.20 -3.35
C PHE A 43 9.79 -26.21 -1.89
N ASP A 44 10.64 -25.26 -1.51
CA ASP A 44 11.32 -25.30 -0.20
C ASP A 44 10.57 -24.53 0.90
N ALA A 45 10.66 -25.01 2.15
CA ALA A 45 10.20 -24.31 3.36
C ALA A 45 10.87 -22.93 3.56
N TYR A 46 11.97 -22.69 2.84
CA TYR A 46 12.66 -21.40 2.76
C TYR A 46 11.80 -20.32 2.07
N THR A 47 10.81 -20.68 1.23
CA THR A 47 9.99 -19.74 0.41
C THR A 47 9.06 -18.81 1.19
N ASP A 48 8.82 -19.11 2.46
CA ASP A 48 7.82 -18.39 3.26
C ASP A 48 8.38 -17.11 3.92
N THR A 49 9.70 -16.90 3.98
CA THR A 49 10.28 -15.80 4.77
C THR A 49 9.96 -14.41 4.21
N PHE A 50 10.07 -14.22 2.89
CA PHE A 50 9.76 -12.93 2.27
C PHE A 50 8.26 -12.63 2.33
N ASP A 51 7.41 -13.59 1.95
CA ASP A 51 5.95 -13.42 2.01
C ASP A 51 5.46 -13.16 3.45
N LYS A 52 6.01 -13.91 4.42
CA LYS A 52 5.78 -13.69 5.85
C LYS A 52 6.19 -12.29 6.29
N TYR A 53 7.38 -11.82 5.88
CA TYR A 53 7.82 -10.46 6.19
C TYR A 53 6.84 -9.41 5.64
N LEU A 54 6.40 -9.55 4.39
CA LEU A 54 5.42 -8.62 3.80
C LEU A 54 4.10 -8.60 4.59
N ARG A 55 3.59 -9.77 5.00
CA ARG A 55 2.33 -9.88 5.73
C ARG A 55 2.39 -9.40 7.17
N GLU A 56 3.44 -9.79 7.89
CA GLU A 56 3.59 -9.59 9.32
C GLU A 56 4.28 -8.27 9.65
N SER A 57 5.33 -7.90 8.91
CA SER A 57 6.12 -6.70 9.19
C SER A 57 5.64 -5.49 8.40
N LEU A 58 5.29 -5.62 7.12
CA LEU A 58 4.78 -4.48 6.32
C LEU A 58 3.26 -4.34 6.35
N GLY A 59 2.57 -5.36 6.83
CA GLY A 59 1.13 -5.36 6.94
C GLY A 59 0.38 -5.58 5.63
N LEU A 60 1.05 -6.02 4.56
CA LEU A 60 0.46 -6.33 3.26
C LEU A 60 -0.30 -7.66 3.34
N LYS A 61 -1.63 -7.62 3.47
CA LYS A 61 -2.45 -8.81 3.81
C LYS A 61 -2.29 -9.98 2.83
N ALA A 62 -2.19 -9.70 1.53
CA ALA A 62 -1.96 -10.69 0.47
C ALA A 62 -0.47 -10.94 0.19
N GLY A 63 0.42 -10.41 1.04
CA GLY A 63 1.87 -10.59 0.97
C GLY A 63 2.42 -10.18 -0.37
N ARG A 64 3.13 -11.09 -1.03
CA ARG A 64 3.78 -10.89 -2.33
C ARG A 64 2.81 -10.77 -3.51
N GLU A 65 1.54 -11.16 -3.31
CA GLU A 65 0.48 -11.15 -4.33
C GLU A 65 -0.44 -9.93 -4.19
N VAL A 66 -0.18 -9.02 -3.24
CA VAL A 66 -1.01 -7.83 -3.07
C VAL A 66 -0.92 -6.95 -4.31
N VAL A 67 -2.06 -6.58 -4.90
CA VAL A 67 -2.07 -5.68 -6.05
C VAL A 67 -1.89 -4.25 -5.56
N LEU A 68 -0.83 -3.58 -6.02
CA LEU A 68 -0.52 -2.20 -5.65
C LEU A 68 -1.03 -1.22 -6.71
N GLY A 69 -2.13 -0.53 -6.38
CA GLY A 69 -2.59 0.73 -6.97
C GLY A 69 -2.62 0.78 -8.49
N ASN A 70 -2.37 1.98 -9.03
CA ASN A 70 -2.54 2.33 -10.45
C ASN A 70 -1.74 1.47 -11.44
N LEU A 71 -0.70 0.76 -10.96
CA LEU A 71 0.10 -0.14 -11.79
C LEU A 71 -0.56 -1.52 -11.94
N ALA A 72 -1.47 -1.90 -11.04
CA ALA A 72 -2.11 -3.21 -10.98
C ALA A 72 -1.10 -4.38 -10.95
N LEU A 73 0.05 -4.18 -10.29
CA LEU A 73 1.11 -5.17 -10.17
C LEU A 73 1.34 -5.58 -8.73
N SER A 74 1.69 -6.84 -8.52
CA SER A 74 2.11 -7.35 -7.21
C SER A 74 3.57 -7.04 -6.89
N PRO A 75 4.02 -7.10 -5.61
CA PRO A 75 5.44 -7.08 -5.27
C PRO A 75 6.27 -8.04 -6.11
N THR A 76 5.79 -9.27 -6.32
CA THR A 76 6.45 -10.26 -7.18
C THR A 76 6.57 -9.79 -8.63
N ASP A 77 5.51 -9.21 -9.19
CA ASP A 77 5.53 -8.66 -10.55
C ASP A 77 6.46 -7.45 -10.69
N LEU A 78 6.54 -6.61 -9.66
CA LEU A 78 7.41 -5.43 -9.64
C LEU A 78 8.88 -5.81 -9.52
N LEU A 79 9.22 -6.84 -8.73
CA LEU A 79 10.57 -7.42 -8.70
C LEU A 79 10.95 -7.97 -10.09
N ALA A 80 10.01 -8.67 -10.75
CA ALA A 80 10.22 -9.18 -12.11
C ALA A 80 10.40 -8.03 -13.13
N GLU A 81 9.59 -6.98 -13.03
CA GLU A 81 9.65 -5.83 -13.91
C GLU A 81 10.91 -5.00 -13.70
N GLY A 82 11.33 -4.78 -12.46
CA GLY A 82 12.62 -4.14 -12.17
C GLY A 82 13.79 -4.93 -12.76
N GLY A 83 13.72 -6.26 -12.68
CA GLY A 83 14.68 -7.13 -13.35
C GLY A 83 14.71 -6.92 -14.86
N ALA A 84 13.54 -6.96 -15.51
CA ALA A 84 13.43 -6.74 -16.95
C ALA A 84 13.97 -5.39 -17.41
N ARG A 85 13.78 -4.33 -16.62
CA ARG A 85 14.07 -2.95 -17.01
C ARG A 85 15.48 -2.49 -16.73
N GLU A 86 16.29 -3.24 -16.00
CA GLU A 86 17.71 -2.87 -15.83
C GLU A 86 18.46 -2.96 -17.17
N ASP A 87 17.96 -3.73 -18.13
CA ASP A 87 18.43 -3.80 -19.52
C ASP A 87 17.85 -2.72 -20.46
N ASP A 88 16.95 -1.85 -19.98
CA ASP A 88 16.34 -0.80 -20.81
C ASP A 88 17.31 0.37 -21.09
N GLY A 89 17.14 1.02 -22.25
CA GLY A 89 17.83 2.26 -22.61
C GLY A 89 18.41 2.27 -24.04
N PRO A 90 18.82 3.45 -24.55
CA PRO A 90 19.43 3.57 -25.88
C PRO A 90 20.82 2.94 -25.85
N ARG A 91 20.92 1.75 -26.41
CA ARG A 91 22.07 0.83 -26.30
C ARG A 91 23.39 1.37 -26.87
N LEU A 92 23.32 2.37 -27.76
CA LEU A 92 24.48 3.10 -28.30
C LEU A 92 24.95 4.24 -27.39
N SER A 93 24.25 4.53 -26.30
CA SER A 93 24.68 5.51 -25.31
C SER A 93 25.68 4.91 -24.35
N THR A 94 26.82 5.57 -24.17
CA THR A 94 27.83 5.21 -23.14
C THR A 94 27.29 5.33 -21.70
N LYS A 95 26.10 5.92 -21.53
CA LYS A 95 25.38 6.00 -20.25
C LYS A 95 24.28 4.95 -20.10
N ALA A 96 24.21 3.94 -20.97
CA ALA A 96 23.26 2.83 -20.79
C ALA A 96 23.67 1.95 -19.60
N ARG A 97 22.65 1.41 -18.90
CA ARG A 97 22.82 0.55 -17.71
C ARG A 97 23.60 -0.73 -17.99
N VAL A 98 23.35 -1.36 -19.15
CA VAL A 98 24.01 -2.60 -19.60
C VAL A 98 25.54 -2.58 -19.51
N TYR A 99 26.18 -1.43 -19.70
CA TYR A 99 27.64 -1.31 -19.57
C TYR A 99 28.15 -1.41 -18.13
N ARG A 100 27.24 -1.38 -17.14
CA ARG A 100 27.49 -1.50 -15.69
C ARG A 100 27.16 -2.88 -15.15
N HIS A 101 26.79 -3.82 -16.02
CA HIS A 101 26.41 -5.19 -15.62
C HIS A 101 27.63 -6.12 -15.49
N PHE A 102 28.84 -5.60 -15.71
CA PHE A 102 30.07 -6.38 -15.73
C PHE A 102 30.90 -6.17 -14.47
N HIS A 103 31.54 -7.24 -14.00
CA HIS A 103 32.51 -7.22 -12.90
C HIS A 103 33.49 -8.39 -12.99
N ASN A 104 34.74 -8.08 -13.31
CA ASN A 104 35.83 -9.05 -13.27
C ASN A 104 36.42 -9.13 -11.84
N PRO A 105 36.19 -10.23 -11.10
CA PRO A 105 36.62 -10.35 -9.70
C PRO A 105 38.14 -10.47 -9.52
N LEU A 106 38.91 -10.60 -10.62
CA LEU A 106 40.37 -10.66 -10.59
C LEU A 106 41.04 -9.27 -10.62
N LEU A 107 40.23 -8.21 -10.50
CA LEU A 107 40.66 -6.81 -10.53
C LEU A 107 40.16 -6.07 -9.29
N PRO A 108 40.88 -5.03 -8.85
CA PRO A 108 40.36 -4.07 -7.87
C PRO A 108 38.99 -3.53 -8.30
N TRP A 109 38.09 -3.28 -7.34
CA TRP A 109 36.69 -2.96 -7.63
C TRP A 109 36.46 -1.66 -8.43
N ASP A 110 37.40 -0.71 -8.41
CA ASP A 110 37.43 0.47 -9.28
C ASP A 110 37.71 0.15 -10.75
N GLU A 111 38.43 -0.93 -11.02
CA GLU A 111 38.88 -1.33 -12.34
C GLU A 111 38.15 -2.56 -12.87
N ALA A 112 37.34 -3.21 -12.02
CA ALA A 112 36.67 -4.46 -12.32
C ALA A 112 35.52 -4.34 -13.35
N GLY A 113 35.08 -3.14 -13.71
CA GLY A 113 33.99 -2.97 -14.68
C GLY A 113 34.39 -3.25 -16.13
N LEU A 114 33.41 -3.17 -17.03
CA LEU A 114 33.65 -3.35 -18.46
C LEU A 114 34.60 -2.27 -19.00
N ARG A 115 35.59 -2.69 -19.78
CA ARG A 115 36.42 -1.78 -20.57
C ARG A 115 36.16 -2.02 -22.04
N SER A 116 35.54 -1.05 -22.71
CA SER A 116 35.18 -1.19 -24.12
C SER A 116 35.94 -0.19 -25.00
N ARG A 117 36.50 -0.69 -26.11
CA ARG A 117 36.97 0.11 -27.24
C ARG A 117 35.88 0.10 -28.31
N TYR A 118 34.94 1.03 -28.22
CA TYR A 118 33.89 1.16 -29.25
C TYR A 118 34.54 1.55 -30.60
N PRO A 119 34.05 1.05 -31.76
CA PRO A 119 34.66 1.31 -33.07
C PRO A 119 34.73 2.80 -33.49
N PHE A 120 34.05 3.68 -32.76
CA PHE A 120 34.02 5.13 -33.02
C PHE A 120 34.58 5.99 -31.87
N HIS A 121 35.10 5.37 -30.80
CA HIS A 121 35.71 6.11 -29.69
C HIS A 121 37.22 5.82 -29.65
N PRO A 122 38.09 6.84 -29.77
CA PRO A 122 39.54 6.64 -29.96
C PRO A 122 40.27 6.11 -28.73
N LEU A 123 39.64 6.10 -27.54
CA LEU A 123 40.21 5.60 -26.29
C LEU A 123 39.27 4.58 -25.62
N ALA A 124 39.84 3.53 -25.01
CA ALA A 124 39.07 2.58 -24.21
C ALA A 124 38.42 3.29 -23.02
N HIS A 125 37.10 3.21 -22.88
CA HIS A 125 36.40 3.75 -21.72
C HIS A 125 36.24 2.66 -20.66
N GLN A 126 36.56 2.99 -19.41
CA GLN A 126 36.36 2.12 -18.25
C GLN A 126 35.01 2.46 -17.62
N TYR A 127 34.09 1.50 -17.63
CA TYR A 127 32.81 1.64 -16.98
C TYR A 127 32.89 1.20 -15.51
N THR A 128 32.00 1.74 -14.69
CA THR A 128 31.87 1.35 -13.28
C THR A 128 31.47 -0.12 -13.18
N SER A 129 32.11 -0.88 -12.28
CA SER A 129 31.78 -2.28 -12.01
C SER A 129 30.36 -2.42 -11.44
N SER A 130 29.76 -3.58 -11.66
CA SER A 130 28.43 -3.88 -11.12
C SER A 130 28.37 -3.79 -9.59
N VAL A 131 29.44 -4.21 -8.90
CA VAL A 131 29.61 -4.07 -7.44
C VAL A 131 29.45 -2.61 -6.96
N ARG A 132 30.07 -1.66 -7.67
CA ARG A 132 29.95 -0.24 -7.36
C ARG A 132 28.65 0.37 -7.88
N TRP A 133 28.17 -0.07 -9.04
CA TRP A 133 26.96 0.44 -9.68
C TRP A 133 25.71 0.29 -8.80
N MET A 134 25.55 -0.88 -8.18
CA MET A 134 24.42 -1.15 -7.28
C MET A 134 24.42 -0.30 -6.00
N GLN A 135 25.54 0.34 -5.65
CA GLN A 135 25.69 1.21 -4.47
C GLN A 135 26.09 2.64 -4.83
N ALA A 136 26.14 2.99 -6.11
CA ALA A 136 26.53 4.33 -6.55
C ALA A 136 25.58 5.37 -5.94
N THR A 137 26.10 6.51 -5.51
CA THR A 137 25.31 7.62 -4.96
C THR A 137 24.49 8.35 -6.03
N GLU A 138 24.92 8.27 -7.29
CA GLU A 138 24.23 8.83 -8.44
C GLU A 138 24.31 7.84 -9.61
N GLN A 139 23.22 7.69 -10.35
CA GLN A 139 23.16 6.88 -11.56
C GLN A 139 22.94 7.82 -12.75
N ALA A 140 24.01 8.48 -13.21
CA ALA A 140 23.96 9.40 -14.34
C ALA A 140 23.68 8.66 -15.67
N LEU A 141 22.41 8.61 -16.07
CA LEU A 141 21.92 7.81 -17.19
C LEU A 141 21.43 8.68 -18.36
N ASP A 142 21.60 8.18 -19.58
CA ASP A 142 20.82 8.62 -20.75
C ASP A 142 19.92 7.46 -21.15
N ASP A 143 18.99 7.04 -20.29
CA ASP A 143 18.09 5.91 -20.54
C ASP A 143 16.84 6.27 -21.35
N GLY A 144 16.72 7.54 -21.77
CA GLY A 144 15.54 8.09 -22.45
C GLY A 144 14.26 8.03 -21.61
N GLY A 145 14.38 7.84 -20.28
CA GLY A 145 13.26 7.59 -19.38
C GLY A 145 12.69 6.18 -19.44
N ALA A 146 13.26 5.27 -20.26
CA ALA A 146 12.73 3.91 -20.45
C ALA A 146 12.98 3.00 -19.23
N ALA A 147 14.21 3.03 -18.68
CA ALA A 147 14.54 2.37 -17.40
C ALA A 147 14.01 3.20 -16.21
N GLY A 148 13.89 4.52 -16.38
CA GLY A 148 12.94 5.40 -15.71
C GLY A 148 13.25 5.77 -14.26
N GLY A 149 14.52 5.84 -13.87
CA GLY A 149 14.90 6.30 -12.52
C GLY A 149 16.28 5.86 -12.06
N GLU A 150 16.60 6.20 -10.80
CA GLU A 150 17.79 5.74 -10.07
C GLU A 150 17.41 4.61 -9.11
N TRP A 151 18.10 3.47 -9.20
CA TRP A 151 17.70 2.20 -8.56
C TRP A 151 18.80 1.59 -7.68
N ALA A 152 19.83 2.36 -7.34
CA ALA A 152 20.88 1.94 -6.41
C ALA A 152 20.34 1.63 -5.00
N TRP A 153 21.14 0.95 -4.18
CA TRP A 153 20.78 0.47 -2.85
C TRP A 153 20.17 1.54 -1.93
N HIS A 154 20.81 2.71 -1.86
CA HIS A 154 20.34 3.83 -1.04
C HIS A 154 18.99 4.38 -1.54
N ASN A 155 18.71 4.32 -2.85
CA ASN A 155 17.41 4.68 -3.41
C ASN A 155 16.32 3.68 -2.99
N ALA A 156 16.63 2.38 -2.96
CA ALA A 156 15.73 1.37 -2.42
C ALA A 156 15.47 1.60 -0.92
N ARG A 157 16.48 1.95 -0.12
CA ARG A 157 16.30 2.32 1.30
C ARG A 157 15.40 3.55 1.48
N ARG A 158 15.64 4.60 0.70
CA ARG A 158 14.79 5.80 0.69
C ARG A 158 13.35 5.47 0.32
N LEU A 159 13.14 4.68 -0.73
CA LEU A 159 11.80 4.23 -1.15
C LEU A 159 11.13 3.39 -0.07
N TYR A 160 11.91 2.55 0.65
CA TYR A 160 11.38 1.79 1.76
C TYR A 160 10.89 2.70 2.89
N PHE A 161 11.69 3.67 3.33
CA PHE A 161 11.24 4.65 4.32
C PHE A 161 9.97 5.37 3.88
N LEU A 162 9.96 5.91 2.65
CA LEU A 162 8.80 6.63 2.13
C LEU A 162 7.55 5.74 1.99
N SER A 163 7.70 4.46 1.63
CA SER A 163 6.59 3.49 1.60
C SER A 163 5.92 3.31 2.97
N LEU A 164 6.66 3.57 4.05
CA LEU A 164 6.17 3.45 5.42
C LEU A 164 5.64 4.77 5.99
N THR A 165 6.10 5.92 5.50
CA THR A 165 5.87 7.21 6.18
C THR A 165 5.13 8.26 5.34
N THR A 166 5.09 8.14 4.01
CA THR A 166 4.43 9.12 3.14
C THR A 166 2.96 9.31 3.52
N GLU A 167 2.55 10.58 3.64
CA GLU A 167 1.22 10.98 4.11
C GLU A 167 0.10 10.52 3.17
N ASP A 168 0.18 10.90 1.90
CA ASP A 168 -0.82 10.57 0.89
C ASP A 168 -0.80 9.06 0.56
N PRO A 169 -1.96 8.37 0.58
CA PRO A 169 -2.04 6.94 0.35
C PRO A 169 -1.62 6.52 -1.06
N ARG A 170 -1.95 7.31 -2.09
CA ARG A 170 -1.62 6.98 -3.49
C ARG A 170 -0.12 7.15 -3.74
N GLU A 171 0.47 8.22 -3.24
CA GLU A 171 1.92 8.43 -3.30
C GLU A 171 2.65 7.34 -2.53
N ARG A 172 2.21 7.04 -1.29
CA ARG A 172 2.81 5.98 -0.47
C ARG A 172 2.77 4.63 -1.17
N GLU A 173 1.67 4.28 -1.80
CA GLU A 173 1.54 3.07 -2.61
C GLU A 173 2.49 3.08 -3.83
N ALA A 174 2.64 4.23 -4.50
CA ALA A 174 3.62 4.38 -5.57
C ALA A 174 5.08 4.24 -5.07
N LYS A 175 5.39 4.70 -3.85
CA LYS A 175 6.70 4.47 -3.22
C LYS A 175 6.91 2.99 -2.87
N THR A 176 5.88 2.31 -2.39
CA THR A 176 5.89 0.84 -2.20
C THR A 176 6.17 0.12 -3.52
N ALA A 177 5.52 0.53 -4.61
CA ALA A 177 5.76 -0.07 -5.91
C ALA A 177 7.18 0.22 -6.42
N GLY A 178 7.65 1.46 -6.25
CA GLY A 178 9.02 1.87 -6.55
C GLY A 178 10.06 1.07 -5.78
N LEU A 179 9.83 0.76 -4.50
CA LEU A 179 10.71 -0.07 -3.69
C LEU A 179 10.92 -1.45 -4.32
N PHE A 180 9.83 -2.17 -4.63
CA PHE A 180 9.96 -3.52 -5.19
C PHE A 180 10.56 -3.50 -6.59
N ARG A 181 10.27 -2.47 -7.39
CA ARG A 181 10.95 -2.27 -8.67
C ARG A 181 12.46 -2.05 -8.46
N ALA A 182 12.86 -1.19 -7.53
CA ALA A 182 14.28 -0.93 -7.22
C ALA A 182 15.01 -2.22 -6.79
N LEU A 183 14.38 -3.03 -5.93
CA LEU A 183 14.93 -4.33 -5.54
C LEU A 183 15.06 -5.28 -6.74
N GLY A 184 14.13 -5.24 -7.69
CA GLY A 184 14.22 -6.00 -8.95
C GLY A 184 15.43 -5.61 -9.80
N HIS A 185 15.74 -4.31 -9.90
CA HIS A 185 16.94 -3.80 -10.57
C HIS A 185 18.22 -4.26 -9.85
N LEU A 186 18.25 -4.25 -8.52
CA LEU A 186 19.40 -4.75 -7.75
C LEU A 186 19.60 -6.26 -7.90
N MET A 187 18.51 -7.03 -7.95
CA MET A 187 18.55 -8.47 -8.20
C MET A 187 19.07 -8.78 -9.60
N HIS A 188 18.71 -7.99 -10.62
CA HIS A 188 19.25 -8.11 -11.97
C HIS A 188 20.78 -8.11 -11.97
N VAL A 189 21.38 -7.10 -11.34
CA VAL A 189 22.83 -6.92 -11.28
C VAL A 189 23.53 -8.13 -10.65
N VAL A 190 22.91 -8.74 -9.64
CA VAL A 190 23.42 -9.98 -9.00
C VAL A 190 23.27 -11.20 -9.92
N VAL A 191 22.15 -11.28 -10.65
CA VAL A 191 21.90 -12.36 -11.62
C VAL A 191 22.89 -12.29 -12.79
N ASP A 192 23.25 -11.11 -13.27
CA ASP A 192 24.23 -10.95 -14.35
C ASP A 192 25.61 -11.44 -13.95
N ALA A 193 25.99 -11.26 -12.69
CA ALA A 193 27.23 -11.83 -12.16
C ALA A 193 27.24 -13.38 -12.11
N SER A 194 26.14 -14.05 -12.45
CA SER A 194 26.08 -15.50 -12.69
C SER A 194 26.41 -15.92 -14.13
N VAL A 195 26.51 -14.96 -15.05
CA VAL A 195 26.79 -15.18 -16.46
C VAL A 195 28.31 -15.07 -16.69
N PRO A 196 28.99 -16.12 -17.16
CA PRO A 196 30.45 -16.11 -17.35
C PRO A 196 30.96 -14.91 -18.18
N GLU A 197 30.20 -14.50 -19.19
CA GLU A 197 30.48 -13.38 -20.08
C GLU A 197 30.61 -12.06 -19.29
N HIS A 198 29.68 -11.82 -18.35
CA HIS A 198 29.62 -10.60 -17.54
C HIS A 198 30.76 -10.46 -16.53
N VAL A 199 31.36 -11.58 -16.13
CA VAL A 199 32.43 -11.60 -15.13
C VAL A 199 33.81 -11.82 -15.73
N ARG A 200 33.88 -12.01 -17.04
CA ARG A 200 35.12 -12.13 -17.82
C ARG A 200 35.30 -10.97 -18.79
N ASN A 201 34.55 -9.88 -18.60
CA ASN A 201 34.56 -8.70 -19.47
C ASN A 201 34.37 -9.07 -20.95
N ASP A 202 33.38 -9.90 -21.26
CA ASP A 202 33.19 -10.45 -22.61
C ASP A 202 31.93 -9.92 -23.31
N PRO A 203 31.92 -8.65 -23.77
CA PRO A 203 30.77 -8.10 -24.49
C PRO A 203 30.67 -8.68 -25.91
N HIS A 204 29.51 -9.28 -26.24
CA HIS A 204 29.25 -9.89 -27.56
C HIS A 204 28.10 -9.20 -28.34
N PRO A 205 28.24 -7.92 -28.74
CA PRO A 205 27.18 -7.18 -29.44
C PRO A 205 26.85 -7.75 -30.83
N PHE A 206 27.79 -8.45 -31.46
CA PHE A 206 27.63 -9.00 -32.81
C PHE A 206 26.80 -10.29 -32.85
N GLY A 207 26.88 -11.12 -31.80
CA GLY A 207 26.01 -12.30 -31.62
C GLY A 207 24.55 -11.88 -31.50
N THR A 208 24.30 -10.83 -30.71
CA THR A 208 23.00 -10.18 -30.59
C THR A 208 22.51 -9.61 -31.92
N PHE A 209 23.34 -8.84 -32.64
CA PHE A 209 22.97 -8.31 -33.95
C PHE A 209 22.54 -9.42 -34.93
N SER A 210 23.29 -10.53 -34.95
CA SER A 210 23.02 -11.67 -35.83
C SER A 210 21.68 -12.34 -35.51
N ARG A 211 21.31 -12.43 -34.23
CA ARG A 211 20.06 -13.06 -33.80
C ARG A 211 18.85 -12.13 -33.88
N GLU A 212 18.96 -10.90 -33.38
CA GLU A 212 17.85 -9.94 -33.32
C GLU A 212 17.58 -9.25 -34.67
N VAL A 213 18.63 -8.84 -35.37
CA VAL A 213 18.52 -8.07 -36.61
C VAL A 213 18.51 -8.97 -37.84
N LEU A 214 19.45 -9.93 -37.91
CA LEU A 214 19.54 -10.84 -39.06
C LEU A 214 18.64 -12.08 -38.92
N ARG A 215 17.94 -12.25 -37.79
CA ARG A 215 17.06 -13.41 -37.48
C ARG A 215 17.75 -14.76 -37.67
N ALA A 216 19.07 -14.81 -37.54
CA ALA A 216 19.86 -16.03 -37.66
C ALA A 216 19.71 -16.86 -36.38
N ARG A 217 18.71 -17.75 -36.35
CA ARG A 217 18.40 -18.60 -35.17
C ARG A 217 19.55 -19.49 -34.70
N THR A 218 20.55 -19.73 -35.56
CA THR A 218 21.74 -20.56 -35.29
C THR A 218 22.95 -19.76 -34.80
N ALA A 219 22.85 -18.43 -34.70
CA ALA A 219 23.84 -17.58 -34.05
C ALA A 219 23.28 -17.19 -32.67
N GLY A 220 23.97 -17.55 -31.59
CA GLY A 220 23.51 -17.22 -30.24
C GLY A 220 24.59 -17.52 -29.21
N ASN A 221 24.51 -16.80 -28.09
CA ASN A 221 25.34 -16.96 -26.91
C ASN A 221 24.61 -17.79 -25.84
N TYR A 222 25.23 -17.95 -24.67
CA TYR A 222 24.65 -18.62 -23.51
C TYR A 222 23.24 -18.11 -23.16
N GLU A 223 23.01 -16.80 -23.11
CA GLU A 223 21.74 -16.19 -22.67
C GLU A 223 20.58 -16.48 -23.64
N TYR A 224 20.90 -16.43 -24.93
CA TYR A 224 19.98 -16.75 -26.00
C TYR A 224 19.64 -18.23 -26.02
N TRP A 225 20.60 -19.10 -25.71
CA TRP A 225 20.36 -20.52 -25.51
C TRP A 225 19.44 -20.75 -24.30
N ILE A 226 19.68 -20.10 -23.16
CA ILE A 226 18.81 -20.18 -21.98
C ILE A 226 17.38 -19.78 -22.32
N SER A 227 17.21 -18.70 -23.08
CA SER A 227 15.90 -18.20 -23.50
C SER A 227 15.19 -19.18 -24.43
N ASP A 228 15.93 -19.83 -25.33
CA ASP A 228 15.39 -20.91 -26.15
C ASP A 228 14.99 -22.12 -25.31
N GLN A 229 15.76 -22.47 -24.27
CA GLN A 229 15.39 -23.55 -23.36
C GLN A 229 14.14 -23.21 -22.56
N GLN A 230 14.00 -21.97 -22.06
CA GLN A 230 12.80 -21.50 -21.38
C GLN A 230 11.59 -21.59 -22.31
N ALA A 231 11.70 -21.07 -23.54
CA ALA A 231 10.63 -21.12 -24.52
C ALA A 231 10.25 -22.56 -24.91
N ARG A 232 11.24 -23.45 -25.05
CA ARG A 232 11.05 -24.85 -25.44
C ARG A 232 10.44 -25.71 -24.34
N LEU A 233 10.87 -25.52 -23.10
CA LEU A 233 10.41 -26.31 -21.95
C LEU A 233 9.11 -25.75 -21.35
N GLY A 234 8.87 -24.45 -21.47
CA GLY A 234 7.88 -23.72 -20.68
C GLY A 234 8.34 -23.52 -19.23
N ASP A 235 7.79 -22.49 -18.57
CA ASP A 235 8.26 -22.05 -17.26
C ASP A 235 8.23 -23.16 -16.19
N THR A 236 7.19 -23.99 -16.15
CA THR A 236 7.05 -25.08 -15.18
C THR A 236 8.19 -26.10 -15.28
N ALA A 237 8.47 -26.60 -16.48
CA ALA A 237 9.51 -27.60 -16.67
C ALA A 237 10.91 -26.98 -16.59
N PHE A 238 11.08 -25.72 -17.01
CA PHE A 238 12.32 -24.97 -16.85
C PHE A 238 12.66 -24.78 -15.37
N ARG A 239 11.69 -24.34 -14.55
CA ARG A 239 11.83 -24.21 -13.09
C ARG A 239 12.19 -25.54 -12.45
N ALA A 240 11.47 -26.62 -12.81
CA ALA A 240 11.75 -27.94 -12.27
C ALA A 240 13.18 -28.42 -12.58
N ARG A 241 13.66 -28.15 -13.80
CA ARG A 241 15.00 -28.55 -14.27
C ARG A 241 16.13 -27.73 -13.63
N TYR A 242 16.01 -26.40 -13.62
CA TYR A 242 17.13 -25.52 -13.30
C TYR A 242 16.98 -24.73 -12.00
N LEU A 243 15.75 -24.45 -11.54
CA LEU A 243 15.49 -23.50 -10.45
C LEU A 243 14.97 -24.16 -9.17
N SER A 244 14.77 -25.49 -9.20
CA SER A 244 14.10 -26.24 -8.12
C SER A 244 14.91 -26.35 -6.83
N ARG A 245 16.22 -26.08 -6.87
CA ARG A 245 17.14 -26.14 -5.71
C ARG A 245 18.08 -24.93 -5.66
N PRO A 246 17.58 -23.75 -5.24
CA PRO A 246 18.41 -22.56 -5.17
C PRO A 246 19.66 -22.77 -4.29
N ILE A 247 20.80 -22.23 -4.73
CA ILE A 247 22.07 -22.27 -4.00
C ILE A 247 22.40 -20.86 -3.55
N GLY A 248 22.20 -20.56 -2.27
CA GLY A 248 22.47 -19.23 -1.71
C GLY A 248 23.96 -18.91 -1.57
N PRO A 249 24.31 -17.70 -1.14
CA PRO A 249 25.71 -17.25 -0.93
C PRO A 249 26.44 -17.90 0.25
N GLY A 250 25.70 -18.59 1.12
CA GLY A 250 26.20 -19.18 2.36
C GLY A 250 26.08 -18.25 3.57
N VAL A 251 26.23 -18.84 4.76
CA VAL A 251 26.10 -18.12 6.04
C VAL A 251 27.31 -17.20 6.26
N GLY A 252 27.07 -16.00 6.81
CA GLY A 252 28.13 -15.08 7.23
C GLY A 252 28.62 -14.10 6.16
N MET A 253 28.16 -14.20 4.92
CA MET A 253 28.47 -13.21 3.88
C MET A 253 28.07 -11.77 4.28
N PRO A 254 26.91 -11.51 4.90
CA PRO A 254 26.54 -10.17 5.40
C PRO A 254 27.53 -9.54 6.40
N GLY A 255 28.36 -10.34 7.07
CA GLY A 255 29.36 -9.85 8.03
C GLY A 255 30.72 -9.54 7.42
N LEU A 256 30.91 -9.76 6.11
CA LEU A 256 32.18 -9.48 5.44
C LEU A 256 32.28 -8.00 5.09
N LEU A 257 33.26 -7.32 5.69
CA LEU A 257 33.59 -5.94 5.36
C LEU A 257 34.01 -5.82 3.89
N PRO A 258 33.69 -4.72 3.18
CA PRO A 258 34.24 -4.43 1.85
C PRO A 258 35.78 -4.28 1.92
N PRO A 259 36.49 -4.33 0.78
CA PRO A 259 37.92 -4.10 0.71
C PRO A 259 38.31 -2.76 1.35
N GLN A 260 39.46 -2.73 2.01
CA GLN A 260 39.96 -1.52 2.65
C GLN A 260 40.14 -0.40 1.61
N GLY A 261 39.59 0.78 1.88
CA GLY A 261 39.67 1.93 0.98
C GLY A 261 38.59 1.99 -0.10
N GLU A 262 37.67 1.03 -0.16
CA GLU A 262 36.51 1.09 -1.07
C GLU A 262 35.61 2.29 -0.72
N ALA A 263 35.45 3.21 -1.68
CA ALA A 263 34.80 4.49 -1.47
C ALA A 263 33.33 4.53 -1.89
N VAL A 264 32.87 3.55 -2.69
CA VAL A 264 31.51 3.50 -3.25
C VAL A 264 30.74 2.31 -2.68
N ALA A 265 31.22 1.09 -2.90
CA ALA A 265 30.55 -0.15 -2.48
C ALA A 265 30.87 -0.52 -1.02
N LYS A 266 30.37 0.29 -0.08
CA LYS A 266 30.72 0.19 1.35
C LYS A 266 29.93 -0.88 2.12
N LEU A 267 28.80 -1.33 1.57
CA LEU A 267 27.91 -2.24 2.27
C LEU A 267 28.21 -3.70 1.92
N PRO A 268 28.12 -4.63 2.90
CA PRO A 268 28.31 -6.06 2.70
C PRO A 268 27.47 -6.72 1.60
N ILE A 269 26.38 -6.09 1.14
CA ILE A 269 25.60 -6.57 -0.01
C ILE A 269 26.47 -6.74 -1.28
N ALA A 270 27.54 -5.95 -1.45
CA ALA A 270 28.52 -6.12 -2.53
C ALA A 270 29.15 -7.52 -2.54
N ARG A 271 29.22 -8.17 -1.37
CA ARG A 271 29.84 -9.49 -1.21
C ARG A 271 29.04 -10.59 -1.89
N LEU A 272 27.76 -10.37 -2.22
CA LEU A 272 27.01 -11.27 -3.10
C LEU A 272 27.71 -11.47 -4.45
N LEU A 273 28.31 -10.40 -5.00
CA LEU A 273 29.03 -10.47 -6.27
C LEU A 273 30.47 -10.92 -6.05
N ASP A 274 31.15 -10.33 -5.07
CA ASP A 274 32.59 -10.52 -4.90
C ASP A 274 33.04 -10.48 -3.42
N THR A 275 33.56 -11.60 -2.93
CA THR A 275 34.13 -11.76 -1.59
C THR A 275 35.62 -11.47 -1.50
N ASP A 276 36.27 -11.17 -2.63
CA ASP A 276 37.71 -10.90 -2.74
C ASP A 276 38.55 -12.09 -2.23
N ARG A 277 38.02 -13.31 -2.38
CA ARG A 277 38.66 -14.58 -1.98
C ARG A 277 39.37 -15.25 -3.15
N TYR A 278 38.85 -15.11 -4.36
CA TYR A 278 39.44 -15.60 -5.60
C TYR A 278 40.18 -14.46 -6.30
N GLN A 279 41.47 -14.33 -5.98
CA GLN A 279 42.33 -13.26 -6.45
C GLN A 279 43.29 -13.74 -7.54
N MET A 280 43.79 -12.80 -8.36
CA MET A 280 44.72 -13.08 -9.45
C MET A 280 46.06 -13.65 -8.94
N ASP A 281 46.59 -13.06 -7.88
CA ASP A 281 47.86 -13.48 -7.29
C ASP A 281 47.67 -14.76 -6.48
N GLY A 282 48.22 -15.87 -6.96
CA GLY A 282 48.03 -17.18 -6.34
C GLY A 282 46.63 -17.77 -6.58
N ALA A 283 45.97 -17.40 -7.68
CA ALA A 283 44.65 -17.89 -8.05
C ALA A 283 44.48 -19.41 -7.83
N ASP A 284 43.60 -19.77 -6.90
CA ASP A 284 43.17 -21.15 -6.64
C ASP A 284 41.65 -21.24 -6.88
N PRO A 285 41.19 -21.90 -7.95
CA PRO A 285 39.76 -22.00 -8.25
C PRO A 285 38.99 -22.85 -7.23
N ASN A 286 39.67 -23.68 -6.41
CA ASN A 286 39.02 -24.49 -5.38
C ASN A 286 38.47 -23.65 -4.23
N VAL A 287 38.98 -22.42 -4.03
CA VAL A 287 38.42 -21.51 -3.02
C VAL A 287 36.95 -21.20 -3.31
N THR A 288 36.56 -21.22 -4.59
CA THR A 288 35.19 -20.94 -5.02
C THR A 288 34.20 -22.06 -4.72
N LEU A 289 34.68 -23.25 -4.38
CA LEU A 289 33.81 -24.37 -4.03
C LEU A 289 33.23 -24.27 -2.62
N ASN A 290 33.84 -23.43 -1.77
CA ASN A 290 33.45 -23.27 -0.37
C ASN A 290 32.79 -21.90 -0.16
N GLN A 291 31.72 -21.90 0.63
CA GLN A 291 31.02 -20.67 1.01
C GLN A 291 31.62 -20.03 2.28
N PRO A 292 31.46 -18.71 2.47
CA PRO A 292 30.88 -17.76 1.52
C PRO A 292 31.81 -17.48 0.32
N ILE A 293 31.24 -17.28 -0.86
CA ILE A 293 31.95 -16.88 -2.09
C ILE A 293 31.05 -15.94 -2.90
N GLY A 294 31.61 -14.96 -3.60
CA GLY A 294 30.88 -14.13 -4.54
C GLY A 294 30.47 -14.91 -5.79
N ILE A 295 29.29 -14.62 -6.34
CA ILE A 295 28.82 -15.32 -7.54
C ILE A 295 29.71 -15.03 -8.76
N ALA A 296 30.32 -13.84 -8.82
CA ALA A 296 31.23 -13.47 -9.91
C ALA A 296 32.52 -14.28 -9.86
N GLU A 297 33.08 -14.47 -8.66
CA GLU A 297 34.25 -15.32 -8.42
C GLU A 297 33.98 -16.76 -8.85
N PHE A 298 32.82 -17.30 -8.45
CA PHE A 298 32.43 -18.66 -8.82
C PHE A 298 32.29 -18.81 -10.34
N ALA A 299 31.58 -17.89 -11.01
CA ALA A 299 31.40 -17.93 -12.46
C ALA A 299 32.74 -17.81 -13.19
N ASN A 300 33.57 -16.83 -12.80
CA ASN A 300 34.86 -16.55 -13.43
C ASN A 300 35.84 -17.73 -13.29
N ALA A 301 35.97 -18.33 -12.10
CA ALA A 301 36.91 -19.44 -11.89
C ALA A 301 36.50 -20.74 -12.62
N ASN A 302 35.20 -20.93 -12.86
CA ASN A 302 34.65 -22.24 -13.22
C ASN A 302 34.23 -22.42 -14.67
N PHE A 303 33.89 -21.35 -15.38
CA PHE A 303 33.34 -21.45 -16.73
C PHE A 303 34.09 -20.53 -17.70
N PHE A 304 34.20 -20.97 -18.94
CA PHE A 304 34.64 -20.11 -20.05
C PHE A 304 33.48 -19.23 -20.52
N SER A 305 33.82 -18.11 -21.17
CA SER A 305 32.91 -17.36 -22.03
C SER A 305 33.36 -17.48 -23.49
N GLU A 306 32.49 -17.11 -24.44
CA GLU A 306 32.68 -17.34 -25.88
C GLU A 306 33.97 -16.75 -26.48
N ASP A 307 34.29 -15.49 -26.21
CA ASP A 307 35.45 -14.84 -26.83
C ASP A 307 36.68 -14.88 -25.91
N THR A 308 36.52 -15.21 -24.63
CA THR A 308 37.65 -15.40 -23.69
C THR A 308 38.17 -16.83 -23.62
N LEU A 309 37.70 -17.64 -24.55
CA LEU A 309 38.12 -18.99 -24.84
C LEU A 309 39.65 -19.14 -24.90
N SER A 310 40.38 -18.19 -25.49
CA SER A 310 41.86 -18.17 -25.54
C SER A 310 42.54 -18.12 -24.15
N GLY A 311 41.78 -17.93 -23.08
CA GLY A 311 42.30 -17.69 -21.73
C GLY A 311 42.68 -16.23 -21.53
N VAL A 312 42.13 -15.33 -22.34
CA VAL A 312 42.42 -13.89 -22.31
C VAL A 312 41.09 -13.14 -22.37
N ASP A 313 40.90 -12.14 -21.50
CA ASP A 313 39.72 -11.26 -21.57
C ASP A 313 39.84 -10.21 -22.68
N THR A 314 38.79 -9.41 -22.89
CA THR A 314 38.81 -8.34 -23.91
C THR A 314 39.77 -7.19 -23.61
N GLN A 315 40.45 -7.22 -22.46
CA GLN A 315 41.50 -6.28 -22.09
C GLN A 315 42.91 -6.86 -22.30
N ASP A 316 43.03 -7.96 -23.06
CA ASP A 316 44.27 -8.71 -23.26
C ASP A 316 44.85 -9.28 -21.95
N ARG A 317 44.04 -9.43 -20.89
CA ARG A 317 44.49 -9.95 -19.60
C ARG A 317 44.32 -11.45 -19.55
N ARG A 318 45.40 -12.15 -19.19
CA ARG A 318 45.40 -13.61 -19.06
C ARG A 318 44.54 -14.03 -17.86
N LEU A 319 43.46 -14.75 -18.12
CA LEU A 319 42.58 -15.35 -17.12
C LEU A 319 43.21 -16.66 -16.63
N PRO A 320 43.35 -16.87 -15.32
CA PRO A 320 44.09 -18.00 -14.77
C PRO A 320 43.32 -19.32 -14.86
N PHE A 321 41.98 -19.29 -14.86
CA PHE A 321 41.11 -20.45 -14.97
C PHE A 321 39.81 -20.14 -15.76
N PRO A 322 39.13 -21.17 -16.30
CA PRO A 322 39.63 -22.53 -16.48
C PRO A 322 40.81 -22.60 -17.47
N ARG A 323 41.71 -23.58 -17.29
CA ARG A 323 42.91 -23.75 -18.11
C ARG A 323 42.69 -24.80 -19.18
N ARG A 324 42.87 -24.43 -20.45
CA ARG A 324 42.62 -25.33 -21.59
C ARG A 324 43.58 -26.53 -21.64
N ASP A 325 44.84 -26.28 -21.33
CA ASP A 325 45.93 -27.26 -21.33
C ASP A 325 45.81 -28.30 -20.22
N GLU A 326 44.98 -28.03 -19.21
CA GLU A 326 44.72 -28.96 -18.11
C GLU A 326 43.36 -29.68 -18.23
N LEU A 327 42.60 -29.48 -19.32
CA LEU A 327 41.35 -30.18 -19.56
C LEU A 327 41.58 -31.59 -20.12
N ILE A 328 40.70 -32.51 -19.74
CA ILE A 328 40.76 -33.91 -20.17
C ILE A 328 39.80 -34.11 -21.35
N GLN A 329 40.34 -34.42 -22.53
CA GLN A 329 39.51 -34.74 -23.69
C GLN A 329 38.68 -36.01 -23.45
N ARG A 330 37.41 -35.95 -23.86
CA ARG A 330 36.42 -37.02 -23.84
C ARG A 330 35.69 -37.06 -25.18
N SER A 331 35.07 -38.19 -25.49
CA SER A 331 34.18 -38.32 -26.65
C SER A 331 32.75 -38.52 -26.16
N ASP A 332 31.82 -37.71 -26.66
CA ASP A 332 30.41 -37.78 -26.28
C ASP A 332 29.50 -37.50 -27.48
N LEU A 333 28.21 -37.74 -27.35
CA LEU A 333 27.23 -37.38 -28.38
C LEU A 333 27.06 -35.86 -28.42
N ALA A 334 27.15 -35.28 -29.63
CA ALA A 334 26.85 -33.87 -29.81
C ALA A 334 25.34 -33.60 -29.62
N PRO A 335 24.96 -32.47 -28.98
CA PRO A 335 23.58 -32.04 -28.90
C PRO A 335 22.89 -32.08 -30.27
N MET A 336 21.68 -32.62 -30.28
CA MET A 336 20.81 -32.70 -31.47
C MET A 336 21.42 -33.45 -32.67
N SER A 337 22.46 -34.28 -32.46
CA SER A 337 23.12 -35.04 -33.51
C SER A 337 23.51 -36.46 -33.04
N PRO A 338 23.38 -37.49 -33.89
CA PRO A 338 23.92 -38.82 -33.57
C PRO A 338 25.46 -38.88 -33.67
N ARG A 339 26.13 -37.75 -33.91
CA ARG A 339 27.58 -37.67 -34.11
C ARG A 339 28.32 -37.62 -32.78
N ILE A 340 29.38 -38.41 -32.70
CA ILE A 340 30.36 -38.29 -31.61
C ILE A 340 31.21 -37.04 -31.85
N ARG A 341 31.33 -36.20 -30.83
CA ARG A 341 32.17 -35.00 -30.78
C ARG A 341 33.16 -35.11 -29.62
N ALA A 342 34.33 -34.49 -29.80
CA ALA A 342 35.27 -34.33 -28.70
C ALA A 342 34.79 -33.19 -27.78
N TYR A 343 34.65 -33.52 -26.50
CA TYR A 343 34.40 -32.60 -25.40
C TYR A 343 35.61 -32.58 -24.48
N TYR A 344 35.69 -31.59 -23.61
CA TYR A 344 36.76 -31.49 -22.63
C TYR A 344 36.15 -31.36 -21.24
N GLN A 345 36.56 -32.26 -20.37
CA GLN A 345 36.18 -32.32 -18.97
C GLN A 345 37.15 -31.48 -18.15
N LYS A 346 36.62 -30.70 -17.20
CA LYS A 346 37.42 -30.08 -16.14
C LYS A 346 37.55 -31.05 -14.97
N PRO A 347 38.76 -31.50 -14.60
CA PRO A 347 38.96 -32.47 -13.52
C PRO A 347 38.76 -31.85 -12.13
N SER A 348 38.65 -32.69 -11.10
CA SER A 348 38.67 -32.24 -9.71
C SER A 348 40.01 -31.61 -9.34
N GLY A 349 40.01 -30.64 -8.43
CA GLY A 349 41.22 -29.92 -8.01
C GLY A 349 41.52 -28.67 -8.83
N GLN A 350 40.72 -28.35 -9.84
CA GLN A 350 40.77 -27.08 -10.59
C GLN A 350 39.50 -26.25 -10.35
N GLY A 351 38.86 -26.35 -9.19
CA GLY A 351 37.52 -25.80 -8.94
C GLY A 351 36.44 -26.82 -9.29
N LEU A 352 35.30 -26.34 -9.80
CA LEU A 352 34.15 -27.18 -10.11
C LEU A 352 34.51 -28.16 -11.23
N ALA A 353 34.39 -29.45 -10.93
CA ALA A 353 34.54 -30.49 -11.94
C ALA A 353 33.30 -30.49 -12.84
N THR A 354 33.53 -30.41 -14.16
CA THR A 354 32.48 -30.34 -15.18
C THR A 354 32.78 -31.32 -16.30
N ARG A 355 31.77 -32.04 -16.79
CA ARG A 355 31.87 -33.03 -17.89
C ARG A 355 32.12 -32.37 -19.25
N PHE A 356 31.54 -31.20 -19.44
CA PHE A 356 31.47 -30.36 -20.63
C PHE A 356 31.95 -28.94 -20.28
N ALA A 357 33.26 -28.78 -20.09
CA ALA A 357 33.86 -27.45 -19.93
C ALA A 357 34.07 -26.74 -21.27
N LEU A 358 34.32 -27.51 -22.33
CA LEU A 358 34.61 -27.00 -23.67
C LEU A 358 34.26 -28.08 -24.72
N ALA A 359 33.94 -27.66 -25.94
CA ALA A 359 33.67 -28.55 -27.07
C ALA A 359 34.64 -28.29 -28.23
N ALA A 360 34.87 -29.31 -29.06
CA ALA A 360 35.60 -29.19 -30.32
C ALA A 360 34.61 -29.02 -31.49
N CYS A 361 34.20 -27.79 -31.77
CA CYS A 361 33.25 -27.46 -32.83
C CYS A 361 33.85 -27.59 -34.23
N ARG A 362 32.96 -27.68 -35.22
CA ARG A 362 33.29 -27.60 -36.65
C ARG A 362 32.34 -26.64 -37.34
N LEU A 363 32.82 -25.91 -38.33
CA LEU A 363 31.98 -25.06 -39.16
C LEU A 363 31.06 -25.93 -40.03
N ASP A 364 29.75 -25.72 -39.94
CA ASP A 364 28.76 -26.44 -40.75
C ASP A 364 28.98 -26.18 -42.24
N GLY A 365 28.83 -27.24 -43.05
CA GLY A 365 29.09 -27.19 -44.51
C GLY A 365 30.57 -27.34 -44.92
N ARG A 366 31.54 -27.27 -43.99
CA ARG A 366 32.97 -27.53 -44.25
C ARG A 366 33.57 -28.64 -43.36
N ALA A 367 32.69 -29.43 -42.74
CA ALA A 367 32.98 -30.39 -41.67
C ALA A 367 34.10 -31.41 -41.94
N ALA A 368 34.53 -31.59 -43.20
CA ALA A 368 35.60 -32.52 -43.58
C ALA A 368 36.98 -31.87 -43.82
N VAL A 369 37.10 -30.54 -43.93
CA VAL A 369 38.33 -29.88 -44.44
C VAL A 369 39.06 -29.04 -43.39
N LEU A 370 38.34 -28.48 -42.40
CA LEU A 370 38.94 -27.64 -41.37
C LEU A 370 39.12 -28.41 -40.05
N PRO A 371 40.23 -28.19 -39.32
CA PRO A 371 40.42 -28.78 -38.00
C PRO A 371 39.32 -28.28 -37.05
N PRO A 372 38.91 -29.11 -36.07
CA PRO A 372 38.02 -28.65 -35.01
C PRO A 372 38.62 -27.43 -34.29
N TYR A 373 37.77 -26.48 -33.92
CA TYR A 373 38.16 -25.33 -33.11
C TYR A 373 37.45 -25.39 -31.75
N PRO A 374 38.07 -24.87 -30.68
CA PRO A 374 37.44 -24.87 -29.37
C PRO A 374 36.27 -23.90 -29.33
N CYS A 375 35.17 -24.30 -28.72
CA CYS A 375 33.92 -23.54 -28.61
C CYS A 375 33.19 -23.88 -27.30
N VAL A 376 32.21 -23.06 -26.94
CA VAL A 376 31.11 -23.45 -26.05
C VAL A 376 29.89 -23.78 -26.91
N ASP A 377 29.21 -24.88 -26.59
CA ASP A 377 28.02 -25.35 -27.30
C ASP A 377 26.89 -25.66 -26.31
N GLU A 378 25.76 -26.17 -26.80
CA GLU A 378 24.60 -26.47 -25.96
C GLU A 378 24.86 -27.44 -24.80
N ALA A 379 25.81 -28.38 -24.93
CA ALA A 379 26.16 -29.28 -23.83
C ALA A 379 26.96 -28.55 -22.74
N VAL A 380 27.89 -27.68 -23.17
CA VAL A 380 28.64 -26.81 -22.26
C VAL A 380 27.70 -25.82 -21.56
N TRP A 381 26.79 -25.18 -22.31
CA TRP A 381 25.81 -24.25 -21.74
C TRP A 381 24.80 -24.92 -20.81
N ASP A 382 24.34 -26.14 -21.12
CA ASP A 382 23.46 -26.90 -20.22
C ASP A 382 24.14 -27.22 -18.88
N GLU A 383 25.41 -27.60 -18.91
CA GLU A 383 26.16 -27.83 -17.69
C GLU A 383 26.39 -26.52 -16.91
N THR A 384 26.78 -25.43 -17.58
CA THR A 384 26.88 -24.10 -16.96
C THR A 384 25.54 -23.70 -16.32
N ALA A 385 24.42 -23.83 -17.04
CA ALA A 385 23.09 -23.49 -16.56
C ALA A 385 22.66 -24.31 -15.35
N SER A 386 22.97 -25.60 -15.33
CA SER A 386 22.67 -26.51 -14.22
C SER A 386 23.36 -26.10 -12.91
N HIS A 387 24.45 -25.34 -12.99
CA HIS A 387 25.18 -24.85 -11.83
C HIS A 387 24.91 -23.37 -11.52
N MET A 388 24.75 -22.53 -12.55
CA MET A 388 24.64 -21.08 -12.39
C MET A 388 23.21 -20.62 -12.16
N LEU A 389 22.19 -21.18 -12.82
CA LEU A 389 20.81 -20.74 -12.60
C LEU A 389 20.30 -20.98 -11.16
N PRO A 390 20.58 -22.13 -10.50
CA PRO A 390 20.22 -22.28 -9.09
C PRO A 390 20.94 -21.26 -8.18
N ARG A 391 22.19 -20.91 -8.49
CA ARG A 391 22.94 -19.86 -7.77
C ARG A 391 22.36 -18.48 -8.03
N ALA A 392 22.00 -18.18 -9.27
CA ALA A 392 21.38 -16.90 -9.64
C ALA A 392 20.11 -16.66 -8.79
N VAL A 393 19.24 -17.65 -8.64
CA VAL A 393 18.06 -17.56 -7.77
C VAL A 393 18.46 -17.39 -6.30
N GLY A 394 19.40 -18.20 -5.81
CA GLY A 394 19.82 -18.15 -4.40
C GLY A 394 20.50 -16.84 -4.00
N TYR A 395 21.29 -16.24 -4.89
CA TYR A 395 21.96 -14.96 -4.65
C TYR A 395 21.02 -13.78 -4.86
N ALA A 396 20.13 -13.82 -5.87
CA ALA A 396 19.08 -12.81 -6.03
C ALA A 396 18.16 -12.77 -4.81
N ARG A 397 17.82 -13.93 -4.24
CA ARG A 397 17.12 -14.01 -2.95
C ARG A 397 17.95 -13.41 -1.81
N GLY A 398 19.27 -13.62 -1.81
CA GLY A 398 20.19 -13.00 -0.86
C GLY A 398 20.07 -11.48 -0.80
N VAL A 399 19.68 -10.81 -1.89
CA VAL A 399 19.34 -9.38 -1.92
C VAL A 399 18.17 -9.08 -0.99
N LEU A 400 17.07 -9.82 -1.12
CA LEU A 400 15.88 -9.66 -0.28
C LEU A 400 16.17 -10.00 1.18
N ASP A 401 16.84 -11.13 1.42
CA ASP A 401 17.19 -11.60 2.77
C ASP A 401 18.09 -10.57 3.49
N TYR A 402 19.07 -9.96 2.79
CA TYR A 402 19.90 -8.90 3.37
C TYR A 402 19.16 -7.58 3.54
N PHE A 403 18.32 -7.19 2.57
CA PHE A 403 17.56 -5.94 2.63
C PHE A 403 16.59 -5.92 3.83
N PHE A 404 15.91 -7.04 4.08
CA PHE A 404 14.93 -7.20 5.16
C PHE A 404 15.48 -7.92 6.40
N ARG A 405 16.81 -8.02 6.56
CA ARG A 405 17.44 -8.73 7.70
C ARG A 405 17.15 -8.10 9.07
N GLY A 406 16.90 -6.79 9.09
CA GLY A 406 16.52 -6.07 10.30
C GLY A 406 15.15 -6.54 10.80
N SER A 407 15.05 -6.78 12.11
CA SER A 407 13.83 -7.32 12.72
C SER A 407 13.53 -6.61 14.03
N LEU A 408 12.28 -6.18 14.18
CA LEU A 408 11.74 -5.54 15.36
C LEU A 408 10.49 -6.28 15.83
N ALA A 409 10.35 -6.45 17.13
CA ALA A 409 9.11 -6.86 17.76
C ALA A 409 8.47 -5.69 18.52
N VAL A 410 7.15 -5.67 18.53
CA VAL A 410 6.36 -4.92 19.51
C VAL A 410 5.94 -5.95 20.54
N SER A 411 6.62 -5.99 21.69
CA SER A 411 6.47 -7.03 22.71
C SER A 411 5.23 -6.80 23.58
N SER A 412 4.85 -5.54 23.79
CA SER A 412 3.71 -5.17 24.61
C SER A 412 3.08 -3.86 24.13
N VAL A 413 1.75 -3.77 24.20
CA VAL A 413 0.99 -2.54 23.97
C VAL A 413 -0.04 -2.38 25.08
N THR A 414 0.24 -1.51 26.05
CA THR A 414 -0.58 -1.34 27.24
C THR A 414 -1.09 0.08 27.40
N TRP A 415 -2.22 0.25 28.09
CA TRP A 415 -2.79 1.56 28.41
C TRP A 415 -2.38 1.97 29.82
N ASN A 416 -2.02 3.24 29.99
CA ASN A 416 -1.82 3.86 31.31
C ASN A 416 -2.47 5.24 31.38
N ALA A 417 -2.43 5.89 32.55
CA ALA A 417 -3.02 7.22 32.75
C ALA A 417 -2.51 8.29 31.75
N SER A 418 -1.28 8.16 31.25
CA SER A 418 -0.58 9.13 30.39
C SER A 418 -0.68 8.84 28.89
N GLY A 419 -0.97 7.62 28.47
CA GLY A 419 -0.91 7.22 27.07
C GLY A 419 -1.15 5.75 26.81
N VAL A 420 -0.85 5.38 25.57
CA VAL A 420 -0.42 4.02 25.24
C VAL A 420 1.08 3.93 25.51
N LEU A 421 1.50 2.84 26.16
CA LEU A 421 2.87 2.41 26.26
C LEU A 421 3.11 1.32 25.22
N VAL A 422 4.13 1.50 24.38
CA VAL A 422 4.51 0.52 23.35
C VAL A 422 5.94 0.10 23.60
N GLU A 423 6.13 -1.16 24.00
CA GLU A 423 7.47 -1.74 24.16
C GLU A 423 7.95 -2.33 22.84
N VAL A 424 9.14 -1.91 22.43
CA VAL A 424 9.81 -2.35 21.21
C VAL A 424 11.09 -3.08 21.57
N GLN A 425 11.36 -4.17 20.86
CA GLN A 425 12.54 -5.01 21.05
C GLN A 425 13.29 -5.18 19.73
N ASN A 426 14.62 -5.06 19.77
CA ASN A 426 15.47 -5.48 18.66
C ASN A 426 15.55 -7.02 18.63
N THR A 427 14.92 -7.64 17.65
CA THR A 427 14.92 -9.11 17.45
C THR A 427 15.86 -9.54 16.34
N SER A 428 16.64 -8.63 15.77
CA SER A 428 17.69 -8.95 14.80
C SER A 428 18.96 -9.45 15.51
N THR A 429 19.90 -9.95 14.72
CA THR A 429 21.24 -10.35 15.21
C THR A 429 22.24 -9.19 15.27
N GLU A 430 21.85 -8.00 14.82
CA GLU A 430 22.72 -6.84 14.70
C GLU A 430 22.28 -5.71 15.64
N GLU A 431 23.22 -4.90 16.06
CA GLU A 431 22.92 -3.68 16.82
C GLU A 431 22.25 -2.65 15.92
N MET A 432 21.23 -1.98 16.48
CA MET A 432 20.54 -0.85 15.87
C MET A 432 20.90 0.43 16.61
N GLU A 433 21.26 1.48 15.90
CA GLU A 433 21.45 2.82 16.44
C GLU A 433 20.85 3.86 15.50
N GLY A 434 19.82 4.57 15.95
CA GLY A 434 19.10 5.51 15.10
C GLY A 434 17.75 5.93 15.66
N THR A 435 16.87 6.36 14.78
CA THR A 435 15.56 6.91 15.13
C THR A 435 14.49 5.83 15.07
N PHE A 436 13.64 5.76 16.09
CA PHE A 436 12.46 4.90 16.10
C PHE A 436 11.21 5.78 16.15
N GLU A 437 10.31 5.57 15.21
CA GLU A 437 9.10 6.37 15.03
C GLU A 437 7.87 5.48 14.99
N ILE A 438 6.77 5.94 15.61
CA ILE A 438 5.46 5.31 15.45
C ILE A 438 4.61 6.20 14.56
N TRP A 439 4.05 5.60 13.51
CA TRP A 439 3.19 6.24 12.52
C TRP A 439 1.80 5.61 12.53
N ALA A 440 0.77 6.41 12.32
CA ALA A 440 -0.61 5.96 12.26
C ALA A 440 -1.31 6.41 10.98
N ARG A 441 -2.25 5.58 10.52
CA ARG A 441 -3.14 5.87 9.39
C ARG A 441 -4.44 6.47 9.93
N HIS A 442 -4.77 7.65 9.45
CA HIS A 442 -6.00 8.39 9.74
C HIS A 442 -7.02 8.17 8.63
N ASP A 443 -8.30 8.20 9.00
CA ASP A 443 -9.46 8.11 8.11
C ASP A 443 -9.33 6.96 7.09
N PRO A 444 -8.97 5.74 7.54
CA PRO A 444 -8.62 4.63 6.66
C PRO A 444 -9.75 4.29 5.69
N ASP A 445 -9.39 3.96 4.45
CA ASP A 445 -10.31 3.52 3.41
C ASP A 445 -11.34 4.61 3.01
N THR A 446 -11.03 5.88 3.32
CA THR A 446 -11.78 7.07 2.89
C THR A 446 -10.93 7.97 1.99
N PRO A 447 -11.53 8.91 1.24
CA PRO A 447 -10.78 9.92 0.48
C PRO A 447 -9.93 10.86 1.34
N ARG A 448 -10.13 10.88 2.67
CA ARG A 448 -9.35 11.69 3.62
C ARG A 448 -8.20 10.91 4.25
N GLU A 449 -7.96 9.67 3.81
CA GLU A 449 -6.91 8.83 4.36
C GLU A 449 -5.56 9.55 4.31
N ARG A 450 -4.84 9.55 5.43
CA ARG A 450 -3.48 10.09 5.51
C ARG A 450 -2.65 9.36 6.55
N ARG A 451 -1.32 9.43 6.45
CA ARG A 451 -0.39 8.88 7.44
C ARG A 451 0.34 9.99 8.19
N THR A 452 0.38 9.91 9.52
CA THR A 452 1.07 10.91 10.36
C THR A 452 1.93 10.23 11.42
N ARG A 453 2.99 10.94 11.84
CA ARG A 453 3.88 10.49 12.91
C ARG A 453 3.26 10.80 14.27
N LEU A 454 3.17 9.80 15.14
CA LEU A 454 2.61 9.91 16.48
C LEU A 454 3.68 10.13 17.55
N ALA A 455 4.80 9.44 17.45
CA ALA A 455 5.84 9.47 18.48
C ALA A 455 7.22 9.17 17.89
N VAL A 456 8.25 9.67 18.58
CA VAL A 456 9.66 9.37 18.35
C VAL A 456 10.27 8.93 19.67
N LEU A 457 11.01 7.83 19.67
CA LEU A 457 11.67 7.32 20.86
C LEU A 457 12.89 8.18 21.21
N GLY A 458 13.19 8.36 22.49
CA GLY A 458 14.38 9.10 22.95
C GLY A 458 14.32 10.59 22.66
N ASP A 459 13.12 11.17 22.55
CA ASP A 459 12.89 12.60 22.29
C ASP A 459 13.57 13.13 21.01
N GLY A 460 13.81 12.26 20.03
CA GLY A 460 14.44 12.60 18.75
C GLY A 460 15.94 12.39 18.68
N GLU A 461 16.59 12.04 19.80
CA GLU A 461 17.99 11.63 19.81
C GLU A 461 18.15 10.16 19.33
N PRO A 462 19.28 9.80 18.69
CA PRO A 462 19.54 8.43 18.29
C PRO A 462 19.49 7.47 19.48
N VAL A 463 18.71 6.40 19.36
CA VAL A 463 18.57 5.35 20.35
C VAL A 463 19.36 4.13 19.89
N ARG A 464 20.12 3.55 20.81
CA ARG A 464 20.89 2.32 20.59
C ARG A 464 20.20 1.13 21.25
N LEU A 465 19.92 0.08 20.47
CA LEU A 465 19.37 -1.20 20.90
C LEU A 465 20.26 -2.34 20.41
N ARG A 466 20.90 -3.08 21.33
CA ARG A 466 21.59 -4.33 21.01
C ARG A 466 20.58 -5.45 20.76
N PRO A 467 20.97 -6.57 20.12
CA PRO A 467 20.12 -7.75 20.00
C PRO A 467 19.50 -8.16 21.36
N GLY A 468 18.18 -8.23 21.42
CA GLY A 468 17.40 -8.55 22.62
C GLY A 468 17.04 -7.36 23.51
N ASP A 469 17.65 -6.18 23.33
CA ASP A 469 17.33 -4.99 24.11
C ASP A 469 15.92 -4.49 23.80
N SER A 470 15.22 -4.03 24.85
CA SER A 470 13.91 -3.40 24.76
C SER A 470 13.92 -1.94 25.24
N ARG A 471 13.04 -1.14 24.64
CA ARG A 471 12.71 0.22 25.07
C ARG A 471 11.23 0.48 24.87
N ALA A 472 10.66 1.38 25.67
CA ALA A 472 9.26 1.74 25.58
C ALA A 472 9.08 3.16 25.08
N PHE A 473 8.11 3.34 24.19
CA PHE A 473 7.48 4.63 23.97
C PHE A 473 6.48 4.86 25.10
N GLU A 474 6.55 6.01 25.75
CA GLU A 474 5.64 6.38 26.84
C GLU A 474 4.70 7.51 26.42
N GLY A 475 3.47 7.49 26.94
CA GLY A 475 2.57 8.63 26.79
C GLY A 475 2.01 8.85 25.39
N ILE A 476 2.06 7.86 24.49
CA ILE A 476 1.57 8.02 23.12
C ILE A 476 0.07 8.36 23.15
N ARG A 477 -0.31 9.44 22.47
CA ARG A 477 -1.70 9.82 22.27
C ARG A 477 -2.16 9.30 20.91
N ILE A 478 -3.14 8.40 20.90
CA ILE A 478 -3.76 7.90 19.67
C ILE A 478 -4.89 8.86 19.27
N PRO A 479 -4.83 9.55 18.11
CA PRO A 479 -5.86 10.49 17.68
C PRO A 479 -7.13 9.76 17.21
N ALA A 480 -8.33 10.32 17.44
CA ALA A 480 -9.58 9.67 17.04
C ALA A 480 -9.73 9.27 15.56
N PRO A 481 -9.36 10.12 14.56
CA PRO A 481 -9.48 9.75 13.16
C PRO A 481 -8.47 8.67 12.77
N ALA A 482 -7.45 8.39 13.58
CA ALA A 482 -6.63 7.19 13.44
C ALA A 482 -7.42 5.98 13.96
N ILE A 483 -8.48 5.59 13.23
CA ILE A 483 -9.34 4.46 13.61
C ILE A 483 -8.46 3.23 13.92
N PRO A 484 -8.49 2.66 15.13
CA PRO A 484 -7.68 1.51 15.55
C PRO A 484 -7.93 0.16 14.85
N ALA A 485 -8.77 0.10 13.81
CA ALA A 485 -8.72 -1.00 12.82
C ALA A 485 -7.50 -0.85 11.88
N ALA A 486 -6.87 0.33 11.87
CA ALA A 486 -5.65 0.61 11.14
C ALA A 486 -4.42 0.09 11.90
N ARG A 487 -3.64 -0.74 11.21
CA ARG A 487 -2.29 -1.11 11.62
C ARG A 487 -1.45 0.17 11.76
N HIS A 488 -0.83 0.34 12.91
CA HIS A 488 0.22 1.32 13.17
C HIS A 488 1.53 0.76 12.60
N MET A 489 2.46 1.65 12.27
CA MET A 489 3.78 1.29 11.78
C MET A 489 4.84 1.80 12.74
N LEU A 490 5.59 0.88 13.35
CA LEU A 490 6.89 1.18 13.93
C LEU A 490 7.91 1.23 12.79
N VAL A 491 8.68 2.31 12.71
CA VAL A 491 9.70 2.54 11.69
C VAL A 491 11.02 2.85 12.39
N PHE A 492 12.06 2.10 12.05
CA PHE A 492 13.44 2.41 12.42
C PHE A 492 14.18 2.96 11.20
N THR A 493 15.00 3.99 11.42
CA THR A 493 15.97 4.50 10.46
C THR A 493 17.32 4.74 11.15
N GLY A 494 18.40 4.24 10.56
CA GLY A 494 19.75 4.48 11.06
C GLY A 494 20.67 3.28 10.89
N ARG A 495 21.69 3.20 11.75
CA ARG A 495 22.76 2.22 11.66
C ARG A 495 22.28 0.83 12.08
N LEU A 496 22.32 -0.14 11.17
CA LEU A 496 22.11 -1.58 11.43
C LEU A 496 23.41 -2.32 11.07
N GLY A 497 24.17 -2.69 12.10
CA GLY A 497 25.51 -3.23 11.90
C GLY A 497 26.44 -2.23 11.21
N LEU A 498 26.79 -2.51 9.95
CA LEU A 498 27.67 -1.71 9.09
C LEU A 498 26.93 -0.75 8.15
N GLU A 499 25.61 -0.83 8.08
CA GLU A 499 24.79 -0.04 7.17
C GLU A 499 24.19 1.16 7.90
N GLU A 500 24.60 2.37 7.54
CA GLU A 500 24.26 3.62 8.25
C GLU A 500 22.83 4.12 8.02
N ASP A 501 22.20 3.74 6.91
CA ASP A 501 20.90 4.24 6.46
C ASP A 501 19.85 3.11 6.33
N ALA A 502 19.97 2.06 7.14
CA ALA A 502 19.02 0.97 7.15
C ALA A 502 17.62 1.44 7.58
N VAL A 503 16.60 0.77 7.04
CA VAL A 503 15.18 1.02 7.34
C VAL A 503 14.53 -0.29 7.73
N ILE A 504 13.72 -0.27 8.78
CA ILE A 504 12.94 -1.43 9.23
C ILE A 504 11.52 -0.97 9.56
N GLY A 505 10.52 -1.70 9.05
CA GLY A 505 9.12 -1.47 9.35
C GLY A 505 8.52 -2.64 10.12
N ARG A 506 7.71 -2.35 11.15
CA ARG A 506 6.91 -3.35 11.86
C ARG A 506 5.48 -2.85 12.07
N ALA A 507 4.55 -3.50 11.39
CA ALA A 507 3.12 -3.30 11.57
C ALA A 507 2.68 -3.86 12.92
N PHE A 508 1.86 -3.11 13.65
CA PHE A 508 1.24 -3.56 14.89
C PHE A 508 -0.12 -2.92 15.08
N THR A 509 -0.89 -3.41 16.04
CA THR A 509 -2.21 -2.87 16.39
C THR A 509 -2.21 -2.44 17.83
N VAL A 510 -2.83 -1.30 18.10
CA VAL A 510 -3.12 -0.89 19.47
C VAL A 510 -4.43 -1.52 19.90
N ALA A 511 -4.39 -2.25 21.01
CA ALA A 511 -5.54 -2.87 21.63
C ALA A 511 -6.57 -1.81 22.03
N ARG A 512 -7.85 -2.04 21.70
CA ARG A 512 -8.99 -1.26 22.21
C ARG A 512 -10.26 -2.10 22.24
N VAL A 513 -11.25 -1.59 22.95
CA VAL A 513 -12.63 -2.09 22.91
C VAL A 513 -13.42 -1.23 21.93
N GLU A 514 -13.95 -1.85 20.90
CA GLU A 514 -14.84 -1.22 19.95
C GLU A 514 -16.28 -1.22 20.49
N VAL A 515 -16.84 -0.03 20.68
CA VAL A 515 -18.24 0.15 21.05
C VAL A 515 -19.05 0.34 19.77
N ARG A 516 -19.95 -0.62 19.47
CA ARG A 516 -20.85 -0.56 18.30
C ARG A 516 -22.29 -0.48 18.74
N GLN A 517 -22.93 0.66 18.48
CA GLN A 517 -24.38 0.77 18.63
C GLN A 517 -25.08 -0.02 17.51
N ARG A 518 -26.04 -0.87 17.89
CA ARG A 518 -26.86 -1.66 16.96
C ARG A 518 -28.20 -1.00 16.68
N THR A 519 -28.91 -0.56 17.72
CA THR A 519 -30.22 0.08 17.58
C THR A 519 -30.35 1.28 18.50
N TYR A 520 -31.23 2.20 18.08
CA TYR A 520 -31.77 3.26 18.91
C TYR A 520 -33.29 3.29 18.71
N ASP A 521 -34.04 3.14 19.80
CA ASP A 521 -35.49 3.21 19.82
C ASP A 521 -35.95 4.20 20.90
N ALA A 522 -37.00 4.97 20.62
CA ALA A 522 -37.57 5.91 21.57
C ALA A 522 -39.09 5.82 21.63
N GLU A 523 -39.66 5.69 22.83
CA GLU A 523 -41.09 5.83 23.05
C GLU A 523 -41.42 7.30 23.26
N THR A 524 -42.37 7.82 22.48
CA THR A 524 -42.79 9.23 22.57
C THR A 524 -44.20 9.36 23.12
N VAL A 525 -44.41 10.37 23.96
CA VAL A 525 -45.71 10.72 24.55
C VAL A 525 -46.06 12.14 24.12
N PRO A 526 -47.25 12.36 23.54
CA PRO A 526 -47.68 13.71 23.19
C PRO A 526 -47.98 14.53 24.44
N PHE A 527 -47.70 15.83 24.40
CA PHE A 527 -48.10 16.80 25.42
C PHE A 527 -48.64 18.06 24.76
N CYS A 528 -49.49 18.80 25.49
CA CYS A 528 -49.96 20.14 25.10
C CYS A 528 -50.03 21.02 26.35
N THR A 529 -49.47 22.23 26.28
CA THR A 529 -49.42 23.20 27.38
C THR A 529 -50.03 24.54 26.95
N PRO A 530 -50.86 25.21 27.75
CA PRO A 530 -51.33 26.55 27.43
C PRO A 530 -50.17 27.53 27.26
N VAL A 531 -50.19 28.33 26.19
CA VAL A 531 -49.23 29.41 26.01
C VAL A 531 -49.57 30.48 27.03
N ALA A 532 -48.79 30.57 28.12
CA ALA A 532 -48.90 31.68 29.04
C ALA A 532 -48.57 32.97 28.27
N ALA A 533 -49.44 33.98 28.36
CA ALA A 533 -49.19 35.31 27.80
C ALA A 533 -48.04 35.96 28.59
N SER A 534 -46.79 35.62 28.28
CA SER A 534 -45.61 36.18 28.92
C SER A 534 -44.80 36.99 27.92
N GLY A 535 -44.80 38.31 28.11
CA GLY A 535 -43.74 39.22 27.69
C GLY A 535 -43.72 39.60 26.22
N ALA A 536 -44.26 40.79 25.91
CA ALA A 536 -43.89 41.51 24.71
C ALA A 536 -42.36 41.67 24.64
N SER A 537 -41.73 41.03 23.66
CA SER A 537 -40.37 41.39 23.26
C SER A 537 -40.41 42.81 22.72
N SER A 538 -39.80 43.75 23.44
CA SER A 538 -39.67 45.14 23.03
C SER A 538 -38.59 45.30 21.95
N SER A 539 -38.80 44.72 20.78
CA SER A 539 -38.22 45.22 19.52
C SER A 539 -39.38 45.81 18.73
N GLY A 540 -39.53 47.13 18.81
CA GLY A 540 -40.79 47.83 18.54
C GLY A 540 -41.49 47.50 17.21
N ARG A 541 -42.83 47.51 17.29
CA ARG A 541 -43.87 47.66 16.24
C ARG A 541 -44.72 46.43 15.86
N THR A 542 -44.87 45.42 16.72
CA THR A 542 -46.02 44.48 16.62
C THR A 542 -46.42 43.93 17.99
N THR A 543 -47.66 44.16 18.42
CA THR A 543 -48.24 43.54 19.62
C THR A 543 -49.09 42.33 19.21
N PHE A 544 -48.71 41.14 19.67
CA PHE A 544 -49.46 39.90 19.46
C PHE A 544 -50.35 39.62 20.68
N GLU A 545 -51.67 39.67 20.52
CA GLU A 545 -52.60 39.15 21.54
C GLU A 545 -52.88 37.67 21.25
N LEU A 546 -52.30 36.78 22.05
CA LEU A 546 -52.61 35.36 22.03
C LEU A 546 -53.88 35.11 22.86
N ARG A 547 -54.91 34.49 22.27
CA ARG A 547 -56.11 34.09 23.02
C ARG A 547 -55.78 32.98 24.03
N ARG A 548 -56.55 32.91 25.13
CA ARG A 548 -56.45 31.88 26.20
C ARG A 548 -56.53 30.42 25.74
N GLU A 549 -56.81 30.18 24.47
CA GLU A 549 -56.97 28.86 23.82
C GLU A 549 -55.70 28.38 23.09
N SER A 550 -54.60 29.13 23.14
CA SER A 550 -53.36 28.74 22.45
C SER A 550 -52.63 27.65 23.24
N LEU A 551 -52.27 26.54 22.59
CA LEU A 551 -51.58 25.40 23.18
C LEU A 551 -50.23 25.17 22.48
N THR A 552 -49.13 25.11 23.20
CA THR A 552 -47.88 24.54 22.68
C THR A 552 -47.94 23.02 22.83
N CYS A 553 -47.98 22.30 21.72
CA CYS A 553 -48.00 20.84 21.72
C CYS A 553 -46.65 20.27 21.28
N GLY A 554 -46.25 19.16 21.86
CA GLY A 554 -45.00 18.52 21.50
C GLY A 554 -45.07 17.03 21.75
N TRP A 555 -43.96 16.39 21.44
CA TRP A 555 -43.70 15.02 21.84
C TRP A 555 -42.56 15.06 22.85
N ARG A 556 -42.79 14.48 24.02
CA ARG A 556 -41.72 14.19 24.98
C ARG A 556 -41.33 12.73 24.83
N ILE A 557 -40.08 12.40 25.13
CA ILE A 557 -39.63 11.01 25.11
C ILE A 557 -39.89 10.42 26.49
N ALA A 558 -40.68 9.35 26.52
CA ALA A 558 -40.98 8.61 27.72
C ALA A 558 -39.91 7.55 28.01
N THR A 559 -39.35 6.93 26.96
CA THR A 559 -38.34 5.88 27.14
C THR A 559 -37.28 5.98 26.04
N HIS A 560 -36.01 5.97 26.44
CA HIS A 560 -34.86 5.79 25.55
C HIS A 560 -34.40 4.33 25.61
N ARG A 561 -34.25 3.66 24.47
CA ARG A 561 -33.66 2.32 24.36
C ARG A 561 -32.50 2.32 23.38
N VAL A 562 -31.31 1.95 23.85
CA VAL A 562 -30.12 1.80 23.03
C VAL A 562 -29.56 0.41 23.23
N THR A 563 -29.21 -0.29 22.14
CA THR A 563 -28.53 -1.58 22.22
C THR A 563 -27.24 -1.55 21.42
N GLY A 564 -26.26 -2.36 21.82
CA GLY A 564 -25.01 -2.46 21.10
C GLY A 564 -24.09 -3.59 21.57
N THR A 565 -22.88 -3.61 21.01
CA THR A 565 -21.83 -4.59 21.32
C THR A 565 -20.54 -3.91 21.74
N LEU A 566 -19.79 -4.61 22.58
CA LEU A 566 -18.41 -4.31 22.95
C LEU A 566 -17.54 -5.42 22.35
N ALA A 567 -16.57 -5.07 21.52
CA ALA A 567 -15.69 -6.05 20.87
C ALA A 567 -14.24 -5.59 20.92
N THR A 568 -13.34 -6.41 21.48
CA THR A 568 -11.91 -6.13 21.44
C THR A 568 -11.36 -6.33 20.02
N ASN A 569 -10.55 -5.40 19.52
CA ASN A 569 -9.98 -5.46 18.17
C ASN A 569 -8.71 -6.35 18.07
N MET A 570 -8.21 -6.92 19.18
CA MET A 570 -7.05 -7.82 19.20
C MET A 570 -7.44 -9.28 19.46
N PRO A 571 -6.68 -10.24 18.89
CA PRO A 571 -6.71 -11.63 19.34
C PRO A 571 -6.16 -11.77 20.76
N LEU A 572 -6.41 -12.92 21.38
CA LEU A 572 -5.95 -13.27 22.74
C LEU A 572 -4.44 -12.97 22.91
N ASP A 573 -4.08 -12.30 24.00
CA ASP A 573 -2.71 -12.18 24.46
C ASP A 573 -2.09 -13.60 24.55
N PRO A 574 -1.01 -13.89 23.83
CA PRO A 574 -0.39 -15.21 23.82
C PRO A 574 0.25 -15.62 25.16
N ALA A 575 0.55 -14.67 26.06
CA ALA A 575 1.11 -14.94 27.38
C ALA A 575 0.03 -15.26 28.42
N THR A 576 -1.10 -14.54 28.38
CA THR A 576 -2.18 -14.69 29.38
C THR A 576 -3.40 -15.46 28.87
N GLY A 577 -3.52 -15.64 27.56
CA GLY A 577 -4.68 -16.24 26.90
C GLY A 577 -5.95 -15.42 27.02
N ARG A 578 -5.87 -14.11 27.29
CA ARG A 578 -7.02 -13.20 27.47
C ARG A 578 -7.07 -12.10 26.39
N PRO A 579 -8.25 -11.59 25.99
CA PRO A 579 -8.33 -10.44 25.10
C PRO A 579 -7.81 -9.18 25.82
N GLU A 580 -6.90 -8.43 25.20
CA GLU A 580 -6.51 -7.10 25.66
C GLU A 580 -7.13 -6.00 24.76
N PRO A 581 -7.51 -4.84 25.33
CA PRO A 581 -7.39 -4.48 26.75
C PRO A 581 -8.56 -5.02 27.58
N ILE A 582 -8.31 -5.30 28.86
CA ILE A 582 -9.30 -5.83 29.80
C ILE A 582 -10.22 -4.68 30.27
N ILE A 583 -11.53 -4.79 30.04
CA ILE A 583 -12.51 -3.77 30.47
C ILE A 583 -12.62 -3.74 32.01
N SER A 584 -12.20 -2.69 32.69
CA SER A 584 -12.34 -2.57 34.15
C SER A 584 -13.66 -1.96 34.60
N ARG A 585 -14.29 -1.14 33.76
CA ARG A 585 -15.49 -0.38 34.11
C ARG A 585 -16.34 -0.04 32.89
N VAL A 586 -17.66 -0.11 33.02
CA VAL A 586 -18.61 0.40 32.01
C VAL A 586 -19.66 1.26 32.69
N GLU A 587 -19.89 2.46 32.18
CA GLU A 587 -20.88 3.40 32.70
C GLU A 587 -21.64 4.05 31.55
N ALA A 588 -22.97 4.10 31.64
CA ALA A 588 -23.79 4.94 30.78
C ALA A 588 -24.17 6.22 31.52
N ARG A 589 -24.03 7.39 30.89
CA ARG A 589 -24.32 8.68 31.54
C ARG A 589 -24.87 9.72 30.57
N TRP A 590 -25.85 10.47 31.05
CA TRP A 590 -26.35 11.68 30.40
C TRP A 590 -25.53 12.89 30.81
N VAL A 591 -25.11 13.72 29.84
CA VAL A 591 -24.47 15.01 30.12
C VAL A 591 -25.46 15.93 30.84
N GLY A 592 -25.02 16.51 31.96
CA GLY A 592 -25.86 17.32 32.84
C GLY A 592 -26.63 16.54 33.91
N SER A 593 -26.58 15.20 33.90
CA SER A 593 -27.14 14.35 34.96
C SER A 593 -26.08 13.93 35.98
N ALA A 594 -26.44 13.95 37.28
CA ALA A 594 -25.62 13.40 38.36
C ALA A 594 -25.78 11.88 38.51
N THR A 595 -26.89 11.32 38.04
CA THR A 595 -27.14 9.88 38.07
C THR A 595 -26.77 9.23 36.73
N PRO A 596 -26.04 8.09 36.76
CA PRO A 596 -25.83 7.24 35.57
C PRO A 596 -27.15 6.78 34.97
N ALA A 597 -27.16 6.52 33.66
CA ALA A 597 -28.30 5.91 32.98
C ALA A 597 -28.39 4.41 33.34
N PRO A 598 -29.61 3.82 33.36
CA PRO A 598 -29.76 2.38 33.54
C PRO A 598 -28.98 1.63 32.46
N LEU A 599 -28.20 0.63 32.86
CA LEU A 599 -27.34 -0.14 31.97
C LEU A 599 -27.57 -1.63 32.27
N ALA A 600 -27.60 -2.44 31.23
CA ALA A 600 -27.52 -3.88 31.30
C ALA A 600 -26.35 -4.34 30.42
N LEU A 601 -25.57 -5.30 30.91
CA LEU A 601 -24.45 -5.91 30.19
C LEU A 601 -24.71 -7.40 30.05
N ASP A 602 -24.62 -7.93 28.83
CA ASP A 602 -24.92 -9.35 28.54
C ASP A 602 -26.27 -9.81 29.12
N GLY A 603 -27.28 -8.95 29.01
CA GLY A 603 -28.63 -9.18 29.51
C GLY A 603 -28.80 -9.07 31.03
N ARG A 604 -27.74 -8.73 31.79
CA ARG A 604 -27.79 -8.55 33.24
C ARG A 604 -27.83 -7.07 33.60
N PRO A 605 -28.86 -6.60 34.34
CA PRO A 605 -28.92 -5.23 34.82
C PRO A 605 -27.75 -4.91 35.75
N VAL A 606 -27.17 -3.74 35.61
CA VAL A 606 -26.15 -3.18 36.51
C VAL A 606 -26.63 -1.87 37.11
N ALA A 607 -26.15 -1.51 38.29
CA ALA A 607 -26.58 -0.31 39.03
C ALA A 607 -25.99 0.99 38.43
N GLY A 608 -26.17 1.19 37.11
CA GLY A 608 -25.71 2.34 36.34
C GLY A 608 -24.20 2.36 36.03
N VAL A 609 -23.39 1.75 36.89
CA VAL A 609 -21.95 1.54 36.69
C VAL A 609 -21.63 0.06 36.94
N TRP A 610 -21.01 -0.58 35.97
CA TRP A 610 -20.38 -1.88 36.14
C TRP A 610 -18.90 -1.69 36.44
N GLN A 611 -18.38 -2.45 37.39
CA GLN A 611 -16.96 -2.56 37.69
C GLN A 611 -16.58 -4.03 37.77
N ARG A 612 -15.44 -4.38 37.17
CA ARG A 612 -14.96 -5.76 37.15
C ARG A 612 -14.75 -6.31 38.56
N GLN A 613 -15.21 -7.53 38.81
CA GLN A 613 -14.98 -8.30 40.03
C GLN A 613 -14.23 -9.60 39.71
N GLY A 614 -13.01 -9.73 40.22
CA GLY A 614 -12.19 -10.95 40.07
C GLY A 614 -11.86 -11.26 38.61
N SER A 615 -12.15 -12.49 38.18
CA SER A 615 -11.81 -12.99 36.83
C SER A 615 -13.03 -13.13 35.93
N GLU A 616 -14.09 -12.34 36.15
CA GLU A 616 -15.25 -12.35 35.26
C GLU A 616 -14.85 -11.93 33.82
N PRO A 617 -15.51 -12.48 32.79
CA PRO A 617 -15.19 -12.16 31.39
C PRO A 617 -15.61 -10.74 31.01
N ASP A 618 -15.00 -10.23 29.95
CA ASP A 618 -15.34 -8.93 29.36
C ASP A 618 -16.78 -8.93 28.85
N PRO A 619 -17.58 -7.89 29.15
CA PRO A 619 -18.93 -7.79 28.64
C PRO A 619 -18.90 -7.65 27.11
N THR A 620 -19.82 -8.32 26.42
CA THR A 620 -19.86 -8.34 24.94
C THR A 620 -21.00 -7.54 24.34
N THR A 621 -22.04 -7.27 25.13
CA THR A 621 -23.24 -6.54 24.72
C THR A 621 -23.65 -5.55 25.80
N PHE A 622 -24.28 -4.46 25.37
CA PHE A 622 -24.86 -3.48 26.28
C PHE A 622 -26.29 -3.12 25.85
N GLU A 623 -27.13 -2.83 26.82
CA GLU A 623 -28.46 -2.27 26.64
C GLU A 623 -28.68 -1.15 27.66
N ILE A 624 -29.19 -0.02 27.18
CA ILE A 624 -29.57 1.14 28.00
C ILE A 624 -31.06 1.33 27.80
N VAL A 625 -31.87 1.15 28.85
CA VAL A 625 -33.30 1.45 28.85
C VAL A 625 -33.57 2.50 29.92
N ASP A 626 -33.70 3.75 29.51
CA ASP A 626 -33.96 4.88 30.41
C ASP A 626 -35.40 5.37 30.25
N PRO A 627 -36.32 5.05 31.18
CA PRO A 627 -37.70 5.55 31.18
C PRO A 627 -37.82 6.96 31.77
N THR A 628 -36.71 7.61 32.10
CA THR A 628 -36.72 8.97 32.66
C THR A 628 -36.94 9.98 31.54
N GLU A 629 -37.92 10.86 31.70
CA GLU A 629 -38.07 12.02 30.84
C GLU A 629 -36.84 12.93 30.99
N ARG A 630 -36.07 13.08 29.91
CA ARG A 630 -34.91 13.97 29.86
C ARG A 630 -35.28 15.26 29.13
N GLY A 631 -34.77 16.39 29.62
CA GLY A 631 -34.97 17.69 28.98
C GLY A 631 -34.33 17.78 27.59
N PRO A 632 -34.60 18.85 26.83
CA PRO A 632 -33.96 19.03 25.53
C PRO A 632 -32.46 19.32 25.66
N PHE A 633 -31.68 18.97 24.62
CA PHE A 633 -30.22 19.17 24.55
C PHE A 633 -29.40 18.27 25.49
N VAL A 634 -29.84 17.02 25.66
CA VAL A 634 -29.08 16.00 26.41
C VAL A 634 -28.35 15.06 25.47
N ASP A 635 -27.13 14.69 25.86
CA ASP A 635 -26.32 13.69 25.19
C ASP A 635 -26.14 12.47 26.11
N LEU A 636 -26.34 11.27 25.56
CA LEU A 636 -26.06 10.00 26.23
C LEU A 636 -24.69 9.51 25.81
N TYR A 637 -23.84 9.15 26.76
CA TYR A 637 -22.52 8.57 26.54
C TYR A 637 -22.38 7.23 27.24
N LEU A 638 -21.62 6.32 26.62
CA LEU A 638 -21.10 5.11 27.23
C LEU A 638 -19.59 5.30 27.45
N PHE A 639 -19.16 5.12 28.69
CA PHE A 639 -17.77 5.16 29.12
C PHE A 639 -17.32 3.73 29.39
N VAL A 640 -16.25 3.28 28.73
CA VAL A 640 -15.67 1.94 28.88
C VAL A 640 -14.22 2.12 29.32
N SER A 641 -13.90 1.90 30.59
CA SER A 641 -12.53 1.98 31.11
C SER A 641 -11.83 0.63 31.09
N TYR A 642 -10.51 0.65 30.97
CA TYR A 642 -9.62 -0.51 31.00
C TYR A 642 -8.88 -0.59 32.34
N GLU A 643 -8.32 -1.76 32.66
CA GLU A 643 -7.30 -1.85 33.72
C GLU A 643 -6.11 -0.96 33.34
N GLY A 644 -5.57 -0.18 34.29
CA GLY A 644 -4.50 0.80 34.01
C GLY A 644 -4.96 2.24 33.74
N GLY A 645 -6.28 2.48 33.66
CA GLY A 645 -6.87 3.81 33.92
C GLY A 645 -7.27 4.66 32.71
N ARG A 646 -7.23 4.13 31.48
CA ARG A 646 -7.81 4.78 30.29
C ARG A 646 -8.92 3.94 29.66
N GLY A 647 -9.73 4.54 28.81
CA GLY A 647 -10.94 3.92 28.28
C GLY A 647 -11.48 4.58 27.03
N GLU A 648 -12.45 3.95 26.38
CA GLU A 648 -13.27 4.61 25.35
C GLU A 648 -14.40 5.42 25.97
N VAL A 649 -14.76 6.49 25.25
CA VAL A 649 -16.04 7.16 25.42
C VAL A 649 -16.74 7.07 24.09
N ALA A 650 -18.03 6.77 24.10
CA ALA A 650 -18.84 6.74 22.90
C ALA A 650 -20.14 7.48 23.19
N ARG A 651 -20.42 8.58 22.49
CA ARG A 651 -21.80 9.10 22.45
C ARG A 651 -22.71 8.05 21.80
N MET A 652 -23.92 7.95 22.30
CA MET A 652 -24.93 6.96 21.92
C MET A 652 -26.16 7.64 21.34
N ALA A 653 -26.49 8.83 21.83
CA ALA A 653 -27.60 9.64 21.35
C ALA A 653 -27.38 11.11 21.68
N ARG A 654 -27.92 11.99 20.83
CA ARG A 654 -28.03 13.44 21.06
C ARG A 654 -29.48 13.88 20.82
N PHE A 655 -30.07 14.61 21.77
CA PHE A 655 -31.44 15.10 21.66
C PHE A 655 -31.52 16.61 21.46
N GLY A 656 -32.14 17.07 20.36
CA GLY A 656 -32.56 18.47 20.16
C GLY A 656 -34.05 18.67 20.43
N THR A 657 -34.49 19.88 20.82
CA THR A 657 -35.92 20.21 20.89
C THR A 657 -36.59 20.09 19.51
N ALA A 658 -37.76 19.45 19.46
CA ALA A 658 -38.80 19.77 18.49
C ALA A 658 -40.06 20.21 19.25
N SER A 659 -40.26 21.52 19.40
CA SER A 659 -41.49 22.12 19.95
C SER A 659 -42.41 22.54 18.81
N VAL A 660 -43.70 22.15 18.82
CA VAL A 660 -44.70 22.61 17.85
C VAL A 660 -45.74 23.50 18.54
N ALA A 661 -45.66 24.81 18.35
CA ALA A 661 -46.69 25.70 18.89
C ALA A 661 -47.99 25.60 18.05
N HIS A 662 -49.11 25.21 18.66
CA HIS A 662 -50.45 25.33 18.07
C HIS A 662 -51.13 26.60 18.63
N ALA A 663 -51.00 27.72 17.93
CA ALA A 663 -51.64 28.97 18.32
C ALA A 663 -52.67 29.42 17.28
N LYS A 664 -53.87 29.79 17.73
CA LYS A 664 -54.83 30.58 16.93
C LYS A 664 -54.52 32.06 17.19
N ALA A 665 -53.67 32.65 16.36
CA ALA A 665 -53.30 34.07 16.46
C ALA A 665 -54.06 34.89 15.41
N MET A 666 -54.64 36.01 15.82
CA MET A 666 -55.21 37.02 14.91
C MET A 666 -54.27 38.22 14.91
N ILE A 667 -53.61 38.49 13.78
CA ILE A 667 -52.71 39.64 13.62
C ILE A 667 -53.55 40.82 13.14
N ILE A 668 -53.60 41.89 13.93
CA ILE A 668 -54.23 43.16 13.51
C ILE A 668 -53.12 44.17 13.24
N ASP A 669 -52.89 44.50 11.97
CA ASP A 669 -52.08 45.66 11.57
C ASP A 669 -53.01 46.84 11.31
N ASN A 670 -52.84 47.93 12.05
CA ASN A 670 -53.73 49.11 12.03
C ASN A 670 -53.51 50.04 10.82
N ARG A 671 -52.84 49.62 9.74
CA ARG A 671 -52.46 50.53 8.63
C ARG A 671 -53.03 50.23 7.24
N VAL A 672 -53.71 49.10 6.98
CA VAL A 672 -54.41 48.88 5.70
C VAL A 672 -55.65 48.00 5.88
N PRO A 673 -56.83 48.40 5.38
CA PRO A 673 -58.04 47.58 5.45
C PRO A 673 -58.17 46.69 4.20
N SER A 674 -57.82 45.39 4.30
CA SER A 674 -58.55 44.31 3.61
C SER A 674 -57.95 42.91 3.89
N ALA A 675 -58.89 41.98 4.08
CA ALA A 675 -58.77 40.53 4.27
C ALA A 675 -58.28 40.01 5.65
N PRO A 676 -59.16 39.31 6.43
CA PRO A 676 -58.70 38.50 7.55
C PRO A 676 -57.81 37.37 7.03
N ARG A 677 -56.57 37.29 7.53
CA ARG A 677 -55.65 36.20 7.22
C ARG A 677 -55.80 35.10 8.27
N TYR A 678 -56.05 33.88 7.81
CA TYR A 678 -56.09 32.69 8.67
C TYR A 678 -54.74 31.98 8.62
N LEU A 679 -54.15 31.71 9.79
CA LEU A 679 -53.01 30.82 9.94
C LEU A 679 -53.54 29.42 10.26
N VAL A 680 -53.26 28.43 9.41
CA VAL A 680 -53.62 27.02 9.63
C VAL A 680 -52.32 26.23 9.78
N THR A 681 -52.03 25.75 10.99
CA THR A 681 -50.91 24.84 11.26
C THR A 681 -51.45 23.42 11.40
N SER A 682 -51.01 22.48 10.55
CA SER A 682 -51.31 21.05 10.69
C SER A 682 -50.03 20.24 10.92
N SER A 683 -50.22 19.10 11.59
CA SER A 683 -49.20 18.30 12.27
C SER A 683 -48.32 17.49 11.33
N ARG A 684 -47.19 18.06 10.93
CA ARG A 684 -45.81 17.58 11.15
C ARG A 684 -44.93 18.59 10.43
N SER A 685 -44.16 19.37 11.18
CA SER A 685 -43.00 20.10 10.64
C SER A 685 -43.31 21.16 9.57
N ALA A 686 -44.24 22.08 9.82
CA ALA A 686 -44.33 23.33 9.07
C ALA A 686 -44.94 24.43 9.94
N ALA A 687 -44.08 25.15 10.67
CA ALA A 687 -44.42 26.50 11.10
C ALA A 687 -43.87 27.46 10.04
N GLY A 688 -44.73 27.90 9.12
CA GLY A 688 -44.40 28.98 8.19
C GLY A 688 -44.70 30.33 8.83
N MET A 689 -43.68 31.19 8.97
CA MET A 689 -43.88 32.60 9.30
C MET A 689 -43.60 33.42 8.04
N LEU A 690 -44.62 34.11 7.53
CA LEU A 690 -44.52 35.02 6.39
C LEU A 690 -43.97 36.37 6.87
N TRP A 691 -42.79 36.76 6.41
CA TRP A 691 -42.27 38.12 6.53
C TRP A 691 -42.38 38.80 5.17
N TYR A 692 -42.82 40.07 5.19
CA TYR A 692 -42.92 40.88 3.99
C TYR A 692 -41.96 42.07 4.13
N ASP A 693 -40.92 42.11 3.32
CA ASP A 693 -40.07 43.28 3.16
C ASP A 693 -40.58 44.11 1.97
N TRP A 694 -41.18 45.27 2.27
CA TRP A 694 -41.76 46.17 1.28
C TRP A 694 -40.71 46.92 0.46
N ALA A 695 -39.42 46.85 0.80
CA ALA A 695 -38.37 47.52 0.04
C ALA A 695 -37.85 46.70 -1.16
N THR A 696 -37.98 45.37 -1.14
CA THR A 696 -37.30 44.49 -2.11
C THR A 696 -38.22 43.55 -2.87
N GLY A 697 -39.52 43.50 -2.55
CA GLY A 697 -40.51 42.75 -3.32
C GLY A 697 -40.30 41.23 -3.32
N PHE A 698 -39.59 40.68 -2.33
CA PHE A 698 -39.27 39.25 -2.23
C PHE A 698 -40.16 38.54 -1.20
N GLU A 699 -40.80 37.44 -1.58
CA GLU A 699 -41.50 36.53 -0.66
C GLU A 699 -40.53 35.44 -0.20
N ALA A 700 -40.13 35.45 1.07
CA ALA A 700 -39.44 34.33 1.69
C ALA A 700 -40.42 33.51 2.54
N LEU A 701 -40.56 32.22 2.22
CA LEU A 701 -41.26 31.24 3.03
C LEU A 701 -40.22 30.49 3.88
N SER A 702 -40.14 30.78 5.18
CA SER A 702 -39.29 30.01 6.11
C SER A 702 -40.04 28.77 6.58
N HIS A 703 -39.54 27.57 6.25
CA HIS A 703 -40.01 26.29 6.78
C HIS A 703 -39.08 25.77 7.86
N ASN A 704 -39.56 25.65 9.11
CA ASN A 704 -38.83 24.92 10.15
C ASN A 704 -39.50 23.58 10.43
N ALA A 705 -38.76 22.52 10.12
CA ALA A 705 -39.15 21.13 10.21
C ALA A 705 -38.05 20.36 10.95
N VAL A 706 -38.27 20.03 12.22
CA VAL A 706 -37.32 19.21 12.99
C VAL A 706 -37.86 17.79 13.07
N ALA A 707 -37.36 16.88 12.24
CA ALA A 707 -37.50 15.45 12.51
C ALA A 707 -36.78 15.14 13.82
N VAL A 708 -37.33 14.24 14.66
CA VAL A 708 -36.61 13.71 15.82
C VAL A 708 -35.30 13.10 15.28
N PRO A 709 -34.13 13.71 15.54
CA PRO A 709 -32.90 13.19 14.97
C PRO A 709 -32.59 11.86 15.64
N THR A 710 -32.43 10.80 14.85
CA THR A 710 -31.72 9.59 15.29
C THR A 710 -30.31 9.66 14.75
N ASP A 711 -29.60 10.74 15.09
CA ASP A 711 -28.19 10.80 14.72
C ASP A 711 -27.43 9.81 15.59
N THR A 712 -26.88 8.78 14.96
CA THR A 712 -25.95 7.86 15.61
C THR A 712 -24.58 8.49 15.55
N PHE A 713 -24.15 9.11 16.65
CA PHE A 713 -22.83 9.68 16.78
C PHE A 713 -22.05 8.96 17.86
N THR A 714 -20.98 8.26 17.50
CA THR A 714 -19.92 7.85 18.41
C THR A 714 -19.02 9.06 18.69
N ALA A 715 -19.29 9.81 19.76
CA ALA A 715 -18.35 10.82 20.25
C ALA A 715 -17.30 10.19 21.16
N ARG A 716 -16.05 10.30 20.74
CA ARG A 716 -14.85 9.73 21.33
C ARG A 716 -14.04 10.81 22.02
N ARG A 717 -13.79 10.64 23.32
CA ARG A 717 -13.00 11.58 24.12
C ARG A 717 -11.58 11.07 24.29
N PHE A 718 -10.61 11.82 23.77
CA PHE A 718 -9.18 11.54 23.88
C PHE A 718 -8.50 12.66 24.67
N GLY A 719 -8.25 12.44 25.96
CA GLY A 719 -7.73 13.48 26.84
C GLY A 719 -8.72 14.64 27.01
N THR A 720 -8.34 15.85 26.59
CA THR A 720 -9.21 17.05 26.62
C THR A 720 -10.01 17.27 25.34
N SER A 721 -9.87 16.39 24.34
CA SER A 721 -10.47 16.56 23.01
C SER A 721 -11.63 15.59 22.79
N ASP A 722 -12.75 16.07 22.27
CA ASP A 722 -13.94 15.28 21.90
C ASP A 722 -14.03 15.19 20.37
N ILE A 723 -14.29 13.99 19.82
CA ILE A 723 -14.36 13.74 18.37
C ILE A 723 -15.58 12.90 18.03
N GLU A 724 -16.44 13.38 17.14
CA GLU A 724 -17.73 12.76 16.83
C GLU A 724 -17.69 12.03 15.48
N GLU A 725 -17.83 10.70 15.47
CA GLU A 725 -17.99 9.89 14.26
C GLU A 725 -19.41 9.34 14.20
N GLY A 726 -20.15 9.60 13.12
CA GLY A 726 -21.54 9.18 13.03
C GLY A 726 -22.17 9.36 11.67
N VAL A 727 -23.31 8.71 11.46
CA VAL A 727 -24.19 9.05 10.34
C VAL A 727 -24.95 10.30 10.74
N PHE A 728 -24.60 11.41 10.10
CA PHE A 728 -25.40 12.61 10.14
C PHE A 728 -26.67 12.31 9.34
N THR A 729 -27.80 12.03 9.98
CA THR A 729 -29.09 12.21 9.32
C THR A 729 -29.31 13.70 9.28
N ASN A 730 -28.82 14.34 8.21
CA ASN A 730 -28.90 15.78 8.07
C ASN A 730 -30.33 16.25 8.31
N GLN A 731 -30.54 16.92 9.45
CA GLN A 731 -31.60 17.88 9.58
C GLN A 731 -31.34 18.92 8.51
N PHE A 732 -32.12 18.92 7.43
CA PHE A 732 -32.36 20.18 6.75
C PHE A 732 -33.15 21.05 7.72
N VAL A 733 -32.44 21.83 8.54
CA VAL A 733 -32.94 23.14 8.86
C VAL A 733 -32.87 23.90 7.54
N TYR A 734 -34.00 24.08 6.85
CA TYR A 734 -34.08 25.02 5.73
C TYR A 734 -33.93 26.44 6.30
N LEU A 735 -32.68 26.82 6.54
CA LEU A 735 -32.26 28.17 6.80
C LEU A 735 -31.34 28.64 5.67
N GLU A 736 -31.69 28.38 4.40
CA GLU A 736 -31.00 29.05 3.29
C GLU A 736 -31.96 29.53 2.21
N THR A 737 -31.76 30.79 1.89
CA THR A 737 -32.33 31.62 0.83
C THR A 737 -31.82 31.26 -0.57
N ALA A 738 -31.26 30.07 -0.79
CA ALA A 738 -30.85 29.57 -2.11
C ALA A 738 -30.84 28.04 -2.12
N ILE A 739 -31.39 27.43 -3.17
CA ILE A 739 -31.47 25.97 -3.37
C ILE A 739 -30.61 25.67 -4.60
N ASP A 740 -29.45 25.06 -4.41
CA ASP A 740 -28.66 24.43 -5.47
C ASP A 740 -28.43 22.95 -5.09
N ASP A 741 -28.56 22.08 -6.09
CA ASP A 741 -28.42 20.62 -6.13
C ASP A 741 -29.61 19.75 -5.66
N PHE A 742 -30.13 18.96 -6.61
CA PHE A 742 -31.02 17.82 -6.38
C PHE A 742 -30.45 16.55 -7.05
N GLU A 743 -30.55 15.42 -6.36
CA GLU A 743 -30.51 14.08 -6.96
C GLU A 743 -31.82 13.74 -7.68
N GLU A 744 -31.71 13.03 -8.80
CA GLU A 744 -32.82 12.69 -9.69
C GLU A 744 -33.48 11.35 -9.29
N PHE A 745 -34.78 11.36 -9.01
CA PHE A 745 -35.57 10.13 -8.82
C PHE A 745 -36.33 9.79 -10.10
N THR A 746 -36.11 8.59 -10.61
CA THR A 746 -36.64 8.15 -11.91
C THR A 746 -38.07 7.61 -11.85
N SER A 747 -38.66 7.39 -10.66
CA SER A 747 -40.08 7.03 -10.51
C SER A 747 -40.62 7.20 -9.08
N GLY A 748 -41.95 7.32 -8.94
CA GLY A 748 -42.63 7.44 -7.64
C GLY A 748 -42.48 6.22 -6.72
N ALA A 749 -42.32 5.02 -7.28
CA ALA A 749 -42.09 3.79 -6.51
C ALA A 749 -40.71 3.76 -5.83
N ALA A 750 -39.70 4.38 -6.44
CA ALA A 750 -38.36 4.50 -5.85
C ALA A 750 -38.37 5.40 -4.60
N ALA A 751 -39.14 6.49 -4.64
CA ALA A 751 -39.34 7.36 -3.49
C ALA A 751 -40.12 6.66 -2.36
N GLU A 752 -41.21 5.95 -2.67
CA GLU A 752 -42.01 5.23 -1.66
C GLU A 752 -41.25 4.08 -0.96
N SER A 753 -40.29 3.45 -1.64
CA SER A 753 -39.49 2.36 -1.06
C SER A 753 -38.47 2.82 -0.01
N LEU A 754 -37.94 4.03 -0.17
CA LEU A 754 -37.01 4.70 0.77
C LEU A 754 -37.77 5.41 1.90
N PHE A 755 -38.93 5.98 1.59
CA PHE A 755 -39.80 6.67 2.53
C PHE A 755 -41.05 5.83 2.83
N LYS A 756 -40.89 4.69 3.53
CA LYS A 756 -42.05 3.98 4.11
C LYS A 756 -42.90 4.98 4.89
N ALA A 757 -44.11 5.26 4.41
CA ALA A 757 -45.02 6.21 5.05
C ALA A 757 -45.27 5.81 6.50
N ILE A 758 -44.71 6.56 7.45
CA ILE A 758 -45.03 6.43 8.87
C ILE A 758 -46.42 7.06 9.04
N PRO A 759 -47.46 6.30 9.46
CA PRO A 759 -48.78 6.87 9.68
C PRO A 759 -48.71 8.07 10.65
N LEU A 760 -49.21 9.22 10.19
CA LEU A 760 -49.24 10.47 10.95
C LEU A 760 -50.41 10.40 11.94
N ARG A 761 -50.10 10.37 13.24
CA ARG A 761 -51.10 10.60 14.30
C ARG A 761 -50.99 12.04 14.80
N SER A 762 -52.12 12.72 14.91
CA SER A 762 -52.20 14.03 15.55
C SER A 762 -51.77 13.91 17.02
N PRO A 763 -50.98 14.86 17.56
CA PRO A 763 -50.70 14.94 18.99
C PRO A 763 -51.95 15.34 19.81
N HIS A 764 -53.05 15.76 19.16
CA HIS A 764 -54.33 16.01 19.82
C HIS A 764 -55.12 14.68 19.99
N PRO A 765 -55.63 14.34 21.18
CA PRO A 765 -56.31 13.05 21.45
C PRO A 765 -57.55 12.75 20.60
N SER A 766 -58.07 13.73 19.87
CA SER A 766 -59.25 13.64 18.98
C SER A 766 -59.00 14.12 17.54
N GLY A 767 -57.74 14.23 17.11
CA GLY A 767 -57.41 14.68 15.76
C GLY A 767 -57.61 13.60 14.69
N PRO A 768 -58.02 13.96 13.46
CA PRO A 768 -58.25 13.01 12.36
C PRO A 768 -56.96 12.37 11.82
N HIS A 769 -57.12 11.21 11.16
CA HIS A 769 -56.08 10.53 10.39
C HIS A 769 -56.04 11.10 8.97
N TYR A 770 -54.84 11.42 8.47
CA TYR A 770 -54.67 11.96 7.11
C TYR A 770 -53.79 11.03 6.25
N GLY A 771 -54.34 10.58 5.12
CA GLY A 771 -53.56 9.98 4.03
C GLY A 771 -53.20 11.04 2.99
N TRP A 772 -51.97 11.01 2.48
CA TRP A 772 -51.48 11.98 1.50
C TRP A 772 -50.85 11.29 0.29
N THR A 773 -51.01 11.89 -0.88
CA THR A 773 -50.22 11.60 -2.10
C THR A 773 -49.65 12.91 -2.66
N ALA A 774 -48.42 12.85 -3.17
CA ALA A 774 -47.72 13.98 -3.78
C ALA A 774 -47.35 13.65 -5.23
N GLU A 775 -47.59 14.58 -6.14
CA GLU A 775 -47.09 14.53 -7.51
C GLU A 775 -46.25 15.78 -7.78
N ILE A 776 -45.01 15.58 -8.28
CA ILE A 776 -43.98 16.63 -8.40
C ILE A 776 -43.59 16.80 -9.85
N ARG A 777 -43.57 18.04 -10.36
CA ARG A 777 -42.77 18.43 -11.54
C ARG A 777 -42.30 19.94 -11.43
N ARG A 778 -41.24 20.41 -12.14
CA ARG A 778 -40.34 21.63 -11.93
C ARG A 778 -40.83 23.05 -12.42
N ALA A 779 -40.01 24.09 -12.66
CA ALA A 779 -40.30 25.31 -13.48
C ALA A 779 -38.99 26.14 -13.68
N TYR A 780 -38.79 26.82 -14.82
CA TYR A 780 -37.55 27.54 -15.17
C TYR A 780 -37.64 29.07 -14.99
N ARG A 781 -36.51 29.75 -14.68
CA ARG A 781 -36.45 31.23 -14.57
C ARG A 781 -36.20 31.93 -15.93
N PRO A 782 -36.46 33.25 -16.06
CA PRO A 782 -36.35 33.97 -17.34
C PRO A 782 -34.95 33.94 -18.00
N MET A 783 -33.87 34.05 -17.22
CA MET A 783 -32.49 33.92 -17.75
C MET A 783 -32.15 32.49 -18.19
N GLU A 784 -32.72 31.48 -17.51
CA GLU A 784 -32.62 30.07 -17.90
C GLU A 784 -33.38 29.81 -19.21
N GLN A 785 -34.53 30.45 -19.42
CA GLN A 785 -35.26 30.42 -20.69
C GLN A 785 -34.47 31.08 -21.83
N GLU A 786 -33.76 32.18 -21.56
CA GLU A 786 -32.90 32.88 -22.53
C GLU A 786 -31.69 32.02 -22.93
N PHE A 787 -30.99 31.43 -21.95
CA PHE A 787 -29.86 30.51 -22.17
C PHE A 787 -30.31 29.25 -22.95
N ARG A 788 -31.49 28.71 -22.63
CA ARG A 788 -32.03 27.50 -23.29
C ARG A 788 -32.54 27.78 -24.71
N ARG A 789 -33.08 28.96 -25.00
CA ARG A 789 -33.46 29.39 -26.37
C ARG A 789 -32.28 29.45 -27.34
N ILE A 790 -31.07 29.67 -26.83
CA ILE A 790 -29.86 29.80 -27.65
C ILE A 790 -29.21 28.42 -27.92
N PHE A 791 -29.42 27.42 -27.05
CA PHE A 791 -28.65 26.18 -27.04
C PHE A 791 -29.46 24.87 -27.01
N VAL A 792 -30.80 24.90 -27.00
CA VAL A 792 -31.65 23.68 -26.91
C VAL A 792 -32.83 23.75 -27.90
N ASP A 793 -32.90 22.81 -28.84
CA ASP A 793 -33.81 22.85 -30.02
C ASP A 793 -35.30 22.57 -29.73
N ALA A 794 -35.69 22.11 -28.53
CA ALA A 794 -37.09 21.91 -28.17
C ALA A 794 -37.35 22.18 -26.68
N ASP A 795 -38.41 22.95 -26.40
CA ASP A 795 -38.75 23.45 -25.07
C ASP A 795 -39.73 22.50 -24.36
N PRO A 796 -39.44 21.99 -23.14
CA PRO A 796 -40.40 21.26 -22.31
C PRO A 796 -41.24 22.22 -21.44
N GLU A 797 -42.52 21.86 -21.21
CA GLU A 797 -43.53 22.69 -20.51
C GLU A 797 -43.21 22.97 -19.02
N PRO A 798 -43.68 24.12 -18.47
CA PRO A 798 -43.49 24.52 -17.06
C PRO A 798 -44.39 23.74 -16.10
N PHE A 799 -44.17 23.86 -14.78
CA PHE A 799 -44.79 22.94 -13.85
C PHE A 799 -45.29 23.53 -12.51
N HIS A 800 -46.05 22.70 -11.77
CA HIS A 800 -46.83 23.04 -10.58
C HIS A 800 -46.74 21.93 -9.50
N VAL A 801 -46.86 22.32 -8.23
CA VAL A 801 -47.00 21.38 -7.09
C VAL A 801 -48.46 21.31 -6.68
N ARG A 802 -49.04 20.10 -6.66
CA ARG A 802 -50.39 19.86 -6.11
C ARG A 802 -50.31 18.88 -4.96
N LEU A 803 -50.74 19.34 -3.79
CA LEU A 803 -50.90 18.52 -2.58
C LEU A 803 -52.39 18.21 -2.40
N THR A 804 -52.72 16.94 -2.19
CA THR A 804 -54.10 16.53 -1.89
C THR A 804 -54.09 15.66 -0.64
N GLY A 805 -54.75 16.13 0.41
CA GLY A 805 -54.98 15.36 1.63
C GLY A 805 -56.42 14.87 1.66
N GLN A 806 -56.63 13.59 2.00
CA GLN A 806 -57.97 13.07 2.28
C GLN A 806 -58.14 12.86 3.80
N GLU A 807 -59.16 13.52 4.35
CA GLU A 807 -59.62 13.33 5.72
C GLU A 807 -60.48 12.05 5.79
N SER A 808 -60.06 11.03 6.54
CA SER A 808 -60.89 9.83 6.77
C SER A 808 -61.50 9.87 8.17
N GLY A 809 -62.75 10.33 8.28
CA GLY A 809 -63.52 10.39 9.53
C GLY A 809 -64.97 10.86 9.31
N ALA A 810 -65.91 10.33 10.09
CA ALA A 810 -67.35 10.25 9.77
C ALA A 810 -68.09 11.58 9.53
N ALA A 811 -68.92 11.57 8.49
CA ALA A 811 -69.90 12.58 8.05
C ALA A 811 -69.33 13.83 7.34
N GLY A 812 -69.04 13.66 6.04
CA GLY A 812 -68.92 14.74 5.06
C GLY A 812 -67.51 14.91 4.52
N THR A 813 -67.27 14.40 3.31
CA THR A 813 -66.09 14.67 2.50
C THR A 813 -65.89 16.18 2.27
N ARG A 814 -64.70 16.70 2.62
CA ARG A 814 -64.10 17.87 1.97
C ARG A 814 -62.70 17.53 1.52
#